data_AF-A0A521XTV6-F1
#
_entry.id   AF-A0A521XTV6-F1
#
_cell.length_a   1.000
_cell.length_b   1.000
_cell.length_c   1.000
_cell.angle_alpha   90.00
_cell.angle_beta   90.00
_cell.angle_gamma   90.00
#
_symmetry.space_group_name_H-M   'P 1'
#
loop_
_entity.id
_entity.type
_entity.pdbx_description
1 polymer ?
#
loop_
_entity_poly.entity_id
_entity_poly.type
_entity_poly.pdbx_seq_one_letter_code
_entity_poly.pdbx_strand_id
1 'polypeptide(L)'
;MVNRMDSTTQLPQKPHPRELSWYGTACIALGGSDACLFTIGALLTVQGGAPTPGTMAIPLLALGVILSWMAIPGWLELVLMFPNRVGGIAATCSEAFRPYSEVLANLTGMCYWWGWAPAIGVSAFIAAVPIQQWYLPQLDVLSIATVIILFCAWINIRGIHFTSLVAIPIATVAGILAFISGLVPIFTGHMSWIQATDFHLTTPFAGKFGELTSLMAGLYLIGFAAPAFEQAFCHVGELRDPIKDQPRAVYLSAVMAGVYFILLPIVWLGTAGPVNIANDLIGAISPTFAPVAGAAAKAVAIWFYVFSASMSTVACFAGCPRTLLQLADDGLLPRIFSKRTASDAPSFATFFTMAISVLLLWTGSPLWSVASANFTYLIGVCLPSVAVWLLRKDQPGMARPWRAPRGTIALGLIAAAIWGCSTIFGFEQYGLPSVISGIVFAYTGTALYVWRKVSDRVRQGLPFYVPTLHLKLTGAMLMVLVLDAAGYLIAVYHVPAGDGTLLAILSDIFVTVAILTIGVGLILPGMIANSATQLASAANSLTTGTMADFSRAMLALGKGDLEAAQARIKIKMVDTHSNDEIGEMAKSFNKLQLEIMRAAVGLGKARLGLQTARDELLESNKALAENEVALLKMNETLEERVQERTAELESAQQQL
;
A
#
# COMPACT_ATOMS: atom_id res chain seq x y z
N MET A 1 -36.58 -1.28 6.25
CA MET A 1 -35.63 -0.31 5.66
C MET A 1 -34.26 -0.39 6.35
N VAL A 2 -33.73 -1.60 6.59
CA VAL A 2 -32.43 -1.81 7.25
C VAL A 2 -31.76 -3.01 6.55
N ASN A 3 -31.03 -2.72 5.47
CA ASN A 3 -30.15 -3.67 4.79
C ASN A 3 -29.14 -2.83 3.97
N ARG A 4 -28.17 -2.21 4.66
CA ARG A 4 -27.04 -1.49 4.05
C ARG A 4 -25.99 -1.11 5.10
N MET A 5 -25.36 -2.08 5.76
CA MET A 5 -24.18 -1.81 6.60
C MET A 5 -23.03 -2.83 6.42
N ASP A 6 -23.08 -3.69 5.40
CA ASP A 6 -21.99 -4.64 5.08
C ASP A 6 -21.40 -4.40 3.67
N SER A 7 -21.40 -3.15 3.22
CA SER A 7 -20.49 -2.70 2.17
C SER A 7 -20.02 -1.31 2.59
N THR A 8 -18.74 -1.16 2.92
CA THR A 8 -18.05 0.10 2.67
C THR A 8 -18.52 0.57 1.31
N THR A 9 -19.07 1.79 1.26
CA THR A 9 -19.56 2.41 0.03
C THR A 9 -18.36 2.72 -0.86
N GLN A 10 -17.71 1.67 -1.39
CA GLN A 10 -16.82 1.75 -2.52
C GLN A 10 -17.69 2.27 -3.65
N LEU A 11 -17.38 3.49 -4.09
CA LEU A 11 -17.99 4.04 -5.30
C LEU A 11 -17.82 2.99 -6.41
N PRO A 12 -18.83 2.73 -7.25
CA PRO A 12 -18.67 1.84 -8.40
C PRO A 12 -17.47 2.37 -9.21
N GLN A 13 -16.36 1.63 -9.17
CA GLN A 13 -15.10 2.08 -9.74
C GLN A 13 -15.27 2.06 -11.26
N LYS A 14 -15.15 3.24 -11.88
CA LYS A 14 -15.14 3.34 -13.33
C LYS A 14 -13.91 2.57 -13.84
N PRO A 15 -14.07 1.56 -14.71
CA PRO A 15 -12.94 0.80 -15.22
C PRO A 15 -12.01 1.71 -16.01
N HIS A 16 -10.71 1.46 -15.89
CA HIS A 16 -9.67 2.18 -16.61
C HIS A 16 -9.59 1.74 -18.09
N PRO A 17 -9.23 2.63 -19.02
CA PRO A 17 -9.07 2.30 -20.42
C PRO A 17 -7.88 1.37 -20.63
N ARG A 18 -8.11 0.24 -21.30
CA ARG A 18 -7.13 -0.83 -21.56
C ARG A 18 -6.35 -0.56 -22.85
N GLU A 19 -5.65 0.56 -22.92
CA GLU A 19 -5.06 1.08 -24.16
C GLU A 19 -3.54 0.87 -24.27
N LEU A 20 -2.86 0.72 -23.13
CA LEU A 20 -1.40 0.71 -23.03
C LEU A 20 -0.81 -0.65 -23.41
N SER A 21 0.27 -0.63 -24.20
CA SER A 21 1.03 -1.82 -24.58
C SER A 21 2.21 -2.07 -23.63
N TRP A 22 2.68 -3.32 -23.55
CA TRP A 22 3.87 -3.65 -22.74
C TRP A 22 5.10 -2.80 -23.07
N TYR A 23 5.29 -2.47 -24.36
CA TYR A 23 6.41 -1.65 -24.82
C TYR A 23 6.25 -0.18 -24.40
N GLY A 24 5.04 0.38 -24.54
CA GLY A 24 4.74 1.73 -24.07
C GLY A 24 4.95 1.87 -22.55
N THR A 25 4.54 0.87 -21.77
CA THR A 25 4.79 0.82 -20.32
C THR A 25 6.27 0.75 -20.00
N ALA A 26 7.06 -0.07 -20.71
CA ALA A 26 8.50 -0.16 -20.51
C ALA A 26 9.22 1.15 -20.86
N CYS A 27 8.81 1.82 -21.95
CA CYS A 27 9.34 3.14 -22.30
C CYS A 27 9.03 4.17 -21.22
N ILE A 28 7.79 4.21 -20.69
CA ILE A 28 7.44 5.09 -19.57
C ILE A 28 8.32 4.77 -18.35
N ALA A 29 8.46 3.50 -17.99
CA ALA A 29 9.28 3.07 -16.85
C ALA A 29 10.79 3.34 -17.02
N LEU A 30 11.29 3.49 -18.26
CA LEU A 30 12.68 3.86 -18.52
C LEU A 30 13.06 5.20 -17.88
N GLY A 31 12.11 6.13 -17.74
CA GLY A 31 12.35 7.40 -17.07
C GLY A 31 12.83 7.24 -15.61
N GLY A 32 12.46 6.14 -14.93
CA GLY A 32 13.02 5.81 -13.62
C GLY A 32 14.49 5.40 -13.68
N SER A 33 14.92 4.76 -14.77
CA SER A 33 16.32 4.37 -14.96
C SER A 33 17.19 5.58 -15.32
N ASP A 34 16.62 6.54 -16.05
CA ASP A 34 17.27 7.81 -16.40
C ASP A 34 17.63 8.64 -15.16
N ALA A 35 16.95 8.43 -14.01
CA ALA A 35 17.31 9.05 -12.74
C ALA A 35 18.74 8.70 -12.26
N CYS A 36 19.35 7.64 -12.80
CA CYS A 36 20.74 7.27 -12.52
C CYS A 36 21.72 8.41 -12.83
N LEU A 37 21.44 9.25 -13.83
CA LEU A 37 22.28 10.40 -14.19
C LEU A 37 22.48 11.37 -13.01
N PHE A 38 21.43 11.59 -12.22
CA PHE A 38 21.54 12.41 -11.02
C PHE A 38 22.15 11.62 -9.85
N THR A 39 21.72 10.37 -9.65
CA THR A 39 22.16 9.55 -8.51
C THR A 39 23.67 9.33 -8.52
N ILE A 40 24.28 9.10 -9.69
CA ILE A 40 25.74 8.92 -9.78
C ILE A 40 26.50 10.19 -9.40
N GLY A 41 26.04 11.37 -9.84
CA GLY A 41 26.63 12.65 -9.44
C GLY A 41 26.51 12.88 -7.94
N ALA A 42 25.30 12.67 -7.39
CA ALA A 42 25.02 12.84 -5.97
C ALA A 42 25.82 11.89 -5.06
N LEU A 43 26.11 10.67 -5.51
CA LEU A 43 26.94 9.70 -4.77
C LEU A 43 28.42 10.11 -4.71
N LEU A 44 28.94 10.76 -5.75
CA LEU A 44 30.34 11.14 -5.85
C LEU A 44 30.65 12.47 -5.14
N THR A 45 29.62 13.30 -4.92
CA THR A 45 29.69 14.52 -4.12
C THR A 45 29.41 14.22 -2.64
N VAL A 46 30.45 14.19 -1.79
CA VAL A 46 30.26 14.09 -0.34
C VAL A 46 29.73 15.42 0.22
N GLN A 47 28.93 15.33 1.28
CA GLN A 47 28.54 16.48 2.10
C GLN A 47 29.78 17.23 2.60
N GLY A 48 29.99 18.43 2.06
CA GLY A 48 31.19 19.24 2.31
C GLY A 48 31.84 19.81 1.05
N GLY A 49 31.37 19.44 -0.14
CA GLY A 49 31.76 20.10 -1.40
C GLY A 49 33.09 19.66 -2.01
N ALA A 50 33.83 18.73 -1.37
CA ALA A 50 34.99 18.11 -1.97
C ALA A 50 34.56 16.86 -2.78
N PRO A 51 34.87 16.79 -4.10
CA PRO A 51 34.70 15.57 -4.88
C PRO A 51 35.54 14.46 -4.25
N THR A 52 34.92 13.34 -3.91
CA THR A 52 35.68 12.19 -3.40
C THR A 52 36.03 11.24 -4.54
N PRO A 53 37.23 10.62 -4.56
CA PRO A 53 37.61 9.63 -5.56
C PRO A 53 36.89 8.27 -5.44
N GLY A 54 35.77 8.16 -4.71
CA GLY A 54 35.26 6.88 -4.27
C GLY A 54 34.56 6.04 -5.33
N THR A 55 35.29 5.14 -6.00
CA THR A 55 34.77 4.13 -6.95
C THR A 55 33.83 3.09 -6.30
N MET A 56 33.65 3.14 -4.98
CA MET A 56 32.66 2.34 -4.24
C MET A 56 31.20 2.60 -4.66
N ALA A 57 30.94 3.65 -5.43
CA ALA A 57 29.65 3.88 -6.07
C ALA A 57 29.22 2.69 -6.95
N ILE A 58 30.15 2.03 -7.70
CA ILE A 58 29.79 0.95 -8.63
C ILE A 58 29.23 -0.29 -7.89
N PRO A 59 29.95 -0.89 -6.90
CA PRO A 59 29.41 -2.04 -6.16
C PRO A 59 28.12 -1.71 -5.41
N LEU A 60 27.98 -0.48 -4.91
CA LEU A 60 26.77 -0.04 -4.22
C LEU A 60 25.58 0.06 -5.19
N LEU A 61 25.77 0.61 -6.39
CA LEU A 61 24.73 0.69 -7.42
C LEU A 61 24.32 -0.71 -7.88
N ALA A 62 25.30 -1.60 -8.11
CA ALA A 62 25.05 -3.00 -8.46
C ALA A 62 24.29 -3.73 -7.35
N LEU A 63 24.66 -3.54 -6.08
CA LEU A 63 23.95 -4.10 -4.93
C LEU A 63 22.50 -3.58 -4.89
N GLY A 64 22.28 -2.28 -5.06
CA GLY A 64 20.93 -1.70 -5.08
C GLY A 64 20.04 -2.30 -6.17
N VAL A 65 20.58 -2.51 -7.38
CA VAL A 65 19.85 -3.16 -8.48
C VAL A 65 19.53 -4.62 -8.15
N ILE A 66 20.49 -5.37 -7.61
CA ILE A 66 20.30 -6.77 -7.22
C ILE A 66 19.21 -6.88 -6.14
N LEU A 67 19.24 -6.04 -5.11
CA LEU A 67 18.21 -5.98 -4.07
C LEU A 67 16.83 -5.67 -4.67
N SER A 68 16.80 -4.79 -5.67
CA SER A 68 15.55 -4.45 -6.36
C SER A 68 15.04 -5.64 -7.21
N TRP A 69 15.92 -6.33 -7.94
CA TRP A 69 15.56 -7.53 -8.71
C TRP A 69 15.04 -8.67 -7.83
N MET A 70 15.57 -8.82 -6.61
CA MET A 70 15.08 -9.79 -5.63
C MET A 70 13.59 -9.57 -5.27
N ALA A 71 13.09 -8.33 -5.35
CA ALA A 71 11.71 -7.99 -5.03
C ALA A 71 10.73 -8.16 -6.21
N ILE A 72 11.20 -8.17 -7.47
CA ILE A 72 10.38 -8.27 -8.70
C ILE A 72 9.32 -9.37 -8.62
N PRO A 73 9.65 -10.63 -8.26
CA PRO A 73 8.66 -11.69 -8.25
C PRO A 73 7.56 -11.44 -7.22
N GLY A 74 7.88 -10.91 -6.04
CA GLY A 74 6.88 -10.59 -5.02
C GLY A 74 5.92 -9.51 -5.49
N TRP A 75 6.46 -8.44 -6.09
CA TRP A 75 5.66 -7.32 -6.60
C TRP A 75 4.79 -7.70 -7.80
N LEU A 76 5.30 -8.52 -8.72
CA LEU A 76 4.51 -9.03 -9.85
C LEU A 76 3.30 -9.84 -9.38
N GLU A 77 3.47 -10.75 -8.41
CA GLU A 77 2.35 -11.50 -7.85
C GLU A 77 1.32 -10.56 -7.18
N LEU A 78 1.79 -9.63 -6.35
CA LEU A 78 0.92 -8.68 -5.64
C LEU A 78 0.05 -7.88 -6.59
N VAL A 79 0.66 -7.30 -7.63
CA VAL A 79 -0.04 -6.38 -8.52
C VAL A 79 -0.96 -7.13 -9.49
N LEU A 80 -0.56 -8.33 -9.94
CA LEU A 80 -1.38 -9.16 -10.83
C LEU A 80 -2.55 -9.85 -10.12
N MET A 81 -2.57 -9.90 -8.79
CA MET A 81 -3.77 -10.26 -8.02
C MET A 81 -4.88 -9.21 -8.18
N PHE A 82 -4.53 -7.95 -8.49
CA PHE A 82 -5.48 -6.85 -8.64
C PHE A 82 -5.32 -6.11 -9.98
N PRO A 83 -5.58 -6.77 -11.12
CA PRO A 83 -5.23 -6.27 -12.46
C PRO A 83 -6.04 -5.04 -12.90
N ASN A 84 -7.10 -4.65 -12.18
CA ASN A 84 -7.91 -3.47 -12.47
C ASN A 84 -7.42 -2.21 -11.77
N ARG A 85 -6.40 -2.30 -10.89
CA ARG A 85 -5.88 -1.18 -10.11
C ARG A 85 -4.80 -0.41 -10.86
N VAL A 86 -4.68 0.87 -10.56
CA VAL A 86 -3.56 1.74 -10.98
C VAL A 86 -2.80 2.24 -9.75
N GLY A 87 -1.70 2.97 -9.94
CA GLY A 87 -0.98 3.63 -8.84
C GLY A 87 0.07 2.77 -8.14
N GLY A 88 0.50 1.69 -8.78
CA GLY A 88 1.75 1.02 -8.45
C GLY A 88 1.64 -0.01 -7.34
N ILE A 89 2.80 -0.51 -6.93
CA ILE A 89 2.93 -1.53 -5.87
C ILE A 89 2.31 -1.04 -4.55
N ALA A 90 2.51 0.22 -4.19
CA ALA A 90 2.05 0.77 -2.92
C ALA A 90 0.52 0.89 -2.83
N ALA A 91 -0.16 1.21 -3.94
CA ALA A 91 -1.63 1.29 -3.95
C ALA A 91 -2.30 -0.08 -3.82
N THR A 92 -1.62 -1.16 -4.22
CA THR A 92 -2.12 -2.54 -4.04
C THR A 92 -1.97 -3.05 -2.60
N CYS A 93 -1.07 -2.46 -1.81
CA CYS A 93 -0.90 -2.79 -0.40
C CYS A 93 -2.14 -2.49 0.46
N SER A 94 -3.05 -1.63 -0.02
CA SER A 94 -4.29 -1.32 0.70
C SER A 94 -5.15 -2.57 0.95
N GLU A 95 -5.14 -3.54 0.04
CA GLU A 95 -5.87 -4.79 0.21
C GLU A 95 -5.25 -5.72 1.27
N ALA A 96 -3.92 -5.68 1.43
CA ALA A 96 -3.23 -6.46 2.45
C ALA A 96 -3.32 -5.81 3.84
N PHE A 97 -3.21 -4.47 3.93
CA PHE A 97 -3.07 -3.77 5.21
C PHE A 97 -4.38 -3.30 5.83
N ARG A 98 -5.47 -3.16 5.06
CA ARG A 98 -6.79 -2.76 5.59
C ARG A 98 -7.27 -3.56 6.80
N PRO A 99 -7.15 -4.91 6.84
CA PRO A 99 -7.55 -5.69 8.01
C PRO A 99 -6.79 -5.30 9.29
N TYR A 100 -5.52 -4.90 9.14
CA TYR A 100 -4.64 -4.54 10.26
C TYR A 100 -4.78 -3.07 10.66
N SER A 101 -4.62 -2.15 9.71
CA SER A 101 -4.72 -0.70 9.92
C SER A 101 -4.96 0.02 8.59
N GLU A 102 -6.11 0.70 8.47
CA GLU A 102 -6.39 1.58 7.33
C GLU A 102 -5.37 2.74 7.22
N VAL A 103 -4.79 3.17 8.34
CA VAL A 103 -3.76 4.21 8.36
C VAL A 103 -2.46 3.71 7.75
N LEU A 104 -2.07 2.46 8.00
CA LEU A 104 -0.88 1.86 7.39
C LEU A 104 -1.01 1.77 5.85
N ALA A 105 -2.19 1.38 5.36
CA ALA A 105 -2.49 1.36 3.93
C ALA A 105 -2.30 2.73 3.28
N ASN A 106 -2.85 3.77 3.92
CA ASN A 106 -2.70 5.15 3.46
C ASN A 106 -1.24 5.65 3.55
N LEU A 107 -0.56 5.39 4.67
CA LEU A 107 0.84 5.73 4.88
C LEU A 107 1.70 5.19 3.75
N THR A 108 1.53 3.91 3.41
CA THR A 108 2.29 3.23 2.34
C THR A 108 2.16 3.96 1.00
N GLY A 109 0.91 4.25 0.58
CA GLY A 109 0.66 4.91 -0.70
C GLY A 109 1.09 6.38 -0.72
N MET A 110 0.93 7.10 0.38
CA MET A 110 1.37 8.50 0.49
C MET A 110 2.89 8.62 0.55
N CYS A 111 3.55 7.67 1.21
CA CYS A 111 5.01 7.60 1.23
C CYS A 111 5.58 7.33 -0.17
N TYR A 112 4.91 6.47 -0.94
CA TYR A 112 5.26 6.23 -2.34
C TYR A 112 5.04 7.47 -3.22
N TRP A 113 3.96 8.23 -3.02
CA TRP A 113 3.74 9.51 -3.71
C TRP A 113 4.82 10.56 -3.39
N TRP A 114 5.21 10.70 -2.12
CA TRP A 114 6.30 11.60 -1.71
C TRP A 114 7.67 11.19 -2.26
N GLY A 115 7.88 9.92 -2.60
CA GLY A 115 9.07 9.50 -3.31
C GLY A 115 9.21 10.12 -4.70
N TRP A 116 8.09 10.36 -5.40
CA TRP A 116 8.13 10.85 -6.78
C TRP A 116 7.85 12.34 -6.93
N ALA A 117 7.05 12.96 -6.03
CA ALA A 117 6.70 14.37 -6.17
C ALA A 117 7.92 15.32 -6.18
N PRO A 118 8.95 15.13 -5.33
CA PRO A 118 10.19 15.90 -5.40
C PRO A 118 11.05 15.54 -6.62
N ALA A 119 11.03 14.26 -7.05
CA ALA A 119 11.77 13.78 -8.21
C ALA A 119 11.40 14.54 -9.49
N ILE A 120 10.11 14.85 -9.67
CA ILE A 120 9.59 15.67 -10.79
C ILE A 120 10.33 17.01 -10.88
N GLY A 121 10.47 17.70 -9.74
CA GLY A 121 11.14 19.00 -9.67
C GLY A 121 12.63 18.90 -9.97
N VAL A 122 13.30 17.90 -9.39
CA VAL A 122 14.74 17.67 -9.60
C VAL A 122 15.04 17.30 -11.04
N SER A 123 14.31 16.36 -11.64
CA SER A 123 14.51 15.98 -13.04
C SER A 123 14.22 17.14 -14.01
N ALA A 124 13.20 17.97 -13.73
CA ALA A 124 12.94 19.15 -14.54
C ALA A 124 14.03 20.22 -14.40
N PHE A 125 14.55 20.43 -13.19
CA PHE A 125 15.71 21.31 -12.96
C PHE A 125 16.93 20.84 -13.75
N ILE A 126 17.21 19.55 -13.70
CA ILE A 126 18.32 18.92 -14.41
C ILE A 126 18.20 19.09 -15.92
N ALA A 127 16.99 18.92 -16.49
CA ALA A 127 16.73 19.18 -17.90
C ALA A 127 16.87 20.68 -18.26
N ALA A 128 16.50 21.57 -17.34
CA ALA A 128 16.51 23.01 -17.57
C ALA A 128 17.92 23.62 -17.60
N VAL A 129 18.86 23.11 -16.80
CA VAL A 129 20.25 23.62 -16.73
C VAL A 129 20.92 23.73 -18.11
N PRO A 130 21.02 22.66 -18.93
CA PRO A 130 21.64 22.78 -20.25
C PRO A 130 20.80 23.62 -21.22
N ILE A 131 19.46 23.63 -21.10
CA ILE A 131 18.61 24.48 -21.96
C ILE A 131 18.91 25.95 -21.69
N GLN A 132 19.02 26.32 -20.41
CA GLN A 132 19.36 27.67 -19.98
C GLN A 132 20.76 28.07 -20.47
N GLN A 133 21.77 27.25 -20.18
CA GLN A 133 23.16 27.58 -20.48
C GLN A 133 23.43 27.78 -21.98
N TRP A 134 22.72 27.04 -22.84
CA TRP A 134 23.05 26.97 -24.27
C TRP A 134 22.06 27.70 -25.17
N TYR A 135 20.78 27.75 -24.80
CA TYR A 135 19.73 28.30 -25.67
C TYR A 135 19.07 29.54 -25.08
N LEU A 136 18.87 29.58 -23.76
CA LEU A 136 18.09 30.63 -23.09
C LEU A 136 18.86 31.24 -21.91
N PRO A 137 20.06 31.80 -22.11
CA PRO A 137 20.92 32.27 -21.02
C PRO A 137 20.33 33.46 -20.25
N GLN A 138 19.34 34.15 -20.83
CA GLN A 138 18.65 35.28 -20.20
C GLN A 138 17.53 34.88 -19.24
N LEU A 139 17.09 33.62 -19.28
CA LEU A 139 16.07 33.10 -18.38
C LEU A 139 16.71 32.39 -17.20
N ASP A 140 16.03 32.42 -16.05
CA ASP A 140 16.43 31.66 -14.88
C ASP A 140 16.07 30.16 -15.03
N VAL A 141 16.93 29.29 -14.49
CA VAL A 141 16.78 27.82 -14.57
C VAL A 141 15.48 27.37 -13.94
N LEU A 142 15.06 27.97 -12.81
CA LEU A 142 13.83 27.60 -12.11
C LEU A 142 12.59 27.90 -12.95
N SER A 143 12.62 28.96 -13.76
CA SER A 143 11.52 29.33 -14.67
C SER A 143 11.39 28.31 -15.80
N ILE A 144 12.50 27.92 -16.42
CA ILE A 144 12.51 26.88 -17.48
C ILE A 144 12.04 25.55 -16.91
N ALA A 145 12.55 25.15 -15.74
CA ALA A 145 12.12 23.92 -15.06
C ALA A 145 10.62 23.93 -14.73
N THR A 146 10.09 25.06 -14.27
CA THR A 146 8.65 25.22 -14.03
C THR A 146 7.84 25.00 -15.31
N VAL A 147 8.28 25.57 -16.44
CA VAL A 147 7.63 25.35 -17.75
C VAL A 147 7.65 23.87 -18.15
N ILE A 148 8.77 23.17 -17.94
CA ILE A 148 8.88 21.72 -18.20
C ILE A 148 7.87 20.94 -17.35
N ILE A 149 7.75 21.26 -16.06
CA ILE A 149 6.77 20.62 -15.15
C ILE A 149 5.34 20.86 -15.62
N LEU A 150 4.98 22.09 -15.97
CA LEU A 150 3.65 22.45 -16.48
C LEU A 150 3.34 21.70 -17.78
N PHE A 151 4.32 21.59 -18.68
CA PHE A 151 4.17 20.86 -19.94
C PHE A 151 3.97 19.36 -19.72
N CYS A 152 4.75 18.75 -18.83
CA CYS A 152 4.59 17.33 -18.48
C CYS A 152 3.25 17.04 -17.78
N ALA A 153 2.80 17.95 -16.90
CA ALA A 153 1.48 17.86 -16.28
C ALA A 153 0.35 17.94 -17.33
N TRP A 154 0.49 18.82 -18.33
CA TRP A 154 -0.45 18.91 -19.45
C TRP A 154 -0.48 17.61 -20.27
N ILE A 155 0.68 17.02 -20.59
CA ILE A 155 0.76 15.71 -21.27
C ILE A 155 -0.01 14.64 -20.48
N ASN A 156 0.17 14.56 -19.16
CA ASN A 156 -0.50 13.56 -18.33
C ASN A 156 -2.04 13.77 -18.28
N ILE A 157 -2.50 15.02 -18.21
CA ILE A 157 -3.94 15.36 -18.21
C ILE A 157 -4.65 14.94 -19.51
N ARG A 158 -3.93 14.88 -20.63
CA ARG A 158 -4.46 14.42 -21.92
C ARG A 158 -4.75 12.92 -21.97
N GLY A 159 -4.26 12.11 -21.01
CA GLY A 159 -4.55 10.69 -20.90
C GLY A 159 -3.35 9.79 -21.22
N ILE A 160 -3.39 8.55 -20.73
CA ILE A 160 -2.23 7.63 -20.77
C ILE A 160 -1.79 7.28 -22.20
N HIS A 161 -2.72 7.18 -23.14
CA HIS A 161 -2.40 6.91 -24.55
C HIS A 161 -1.53 8.03 -25.15
N PHE A 162 -1.89 9.30 -24.89
CA PHE A 162 -1.10 10.44 -25.35
C PHE A 162 0.25 10.52 -24.64
N THR A 163 0.28 10.27 -23.32
CA THR A 163 1.52 10.17 -22.56
C THR A 163 2.46 9.12 -23.14
N SER A 164 1.95 7.93 -23.43
CA SER A 164 2.73 6.84 -24.05
C SER A 164 3.25 7.23 -25.44
N LEU A 165 2.43 7.88 -26.26
CA LEU A 165 2.82 8.32 -27.60
C LEU A 165 3.96 9.35 -27.59
N VAL A 166 4.00 10.24 -26.59
CA VAL A 166 5.11 11.19 -26.40
C VAL A 166 6.32 10.51 -25.74
N ALA A 167 6.09 9.62 -24.79
CA ALA A 167 7.14 8.92 -24.04
C ALA A 167 7.96 7.97 -24.92
N ILE A 168 7.33 7.21 -25.81
CA ILE A 168 8.01 6.21 -26.65
C ILE A 168 9.18 6.80 -27.45
N PRO A 169 9.02 7.87 -28.26
CA PRO A 169 10.14 8.41 -29.04
C PRO A 169 11.24 8.99 -28.15
N ILE A 170 10.87 9.69 -27.07
CA ILE A 170 11.84 10.29 -26.13
C ILE A 170 12.67 9.19 -25.46
N ALA A 171 12.01 8.18 -24.88
CA ALA A 171 12.65 7.04 -24.23
C ALA A 171 13.51 6.22 -25.20
N THR A 172 13.05 6.06 -26.45
CA THR A 172 13.82 5.32 -27.47
C THR A 172 15.10 6.06 -27.83
N VAL A 173 15.02 7.38 -28.05
CA VAL A 173 16.20 8.21 -28.35
C VAL A 173 17.15 8.25 -27.16
N ALA A 174 16.64 8.51 -25.95
CA ALA A 174 17.44 8.49 -24.71
C ALA A 174 18.12 7.13 -24.49
N GLY A 175 17.37 6.03 -24.64
CA GLY A 175 17.90 4.67 -24.51
C GLY A 175 18.97 4.35 -25.55
N ILE A 176 18.77 4.71 -26.82
CA ILE A 176 19.80 4.53 -27.87
C ILE A 176 21.07 5.32 -27.54
N LEU A 177 20.92 6.58 -27.13
CA LEU A 177 22.06 7.41 -26.74
C LEU A 177 22.78 6.87 -25.50
N ALA A 178 22.05 6.33 -24.52
CA ALA A 178 22.62 5.61 -23.38
C ALA A 178 23.44 4.39 -23.84
N PHE A 179 22.88 3.55 -24.74
CA PHE A 179 23.61 2.40 -25.29
C PHE A 179 24.87 2.81 -26.05
N ILE A 180 24.82 3.87 -26.85
CA ILE A 180 25.99 4.42 -27.54
C ILE A 180 27.04 4.87 -26.51
N SER A 181 26.63 5.65 -25.51
CA SER A 181 27.51 6.14 -24.44
C SER A 181 28.16 5.00 -23.62
N GLY A 182 27.46 3.88 -23.43
CA GLY A 182 27.97 2.71 -22.72
C GLY A 182 28.87 1.81 -23.56
N LEU A 183 28.54 1.56 -24.83
CA LEU A 183 29.25 0.56 -25.65
C LEU A 183 30.45 1.14 -26.40
N VAL A 184 30.34 2.36 -26.92
CA VAL A 184 31.40 2.97 -27.75
C VAL A 184 32.74 3.08 -27.02
N PRO A 185 32.82 3.54 -25.75
CA PRO A 185 34.11 3.63 -25.07
C PRO A 185 34.77 2.27 -24.83
N ILE A 186 33.97 1.20 -24.65
CA ILE A 186 34.47 -0.17 -24.48
C ILE A 186 35.15 -0.64 -25.77
N PHE A 187 34.52 -0.45 -26.92
CA PHE A 187 35.07 -0.90 -28.21
C PHE A 187 36.24 -0.06 -28.71
N THR A 188 36.28 1.23 -28.34
CA THR A 188 37.35 2.15 -28.76
C THR A 188 38.60 2.08 -27.89
N GLY A 189 38.56 1.36 -26.75
CA GLY A 189 39.72 1.21 -25.87
C GLY A 189 40.03 2.44 -25.01
N HIS A 190 39.14 3.43 -24.95
CA HIS A 190 39.28 4.64 -24.11
C HIS A 190 38.98 4.39 -22.62
N MET A 191 38.85 3.14 -22.20
CA MET A 191 38.49 2.76 -20.84
C MET A 191 39.71 2.37 -20.01
N SER A 192 39.94 3.10 -18.91
CA SER A 192 40.89 2.69 -17.88
C SER A 192 40.20 1.77 -16.88
N TRP A 193 40.42 0.46 -17.03
CA TRP A 193 39.88 -0.54 -16.10
C TRP A 193 40.39 -0.34 -14.67
N ILE A 194 41.61 0.17 -14.50
CA ILE A 194 42.21 0.44 -13.20
C ILE A 194 41.42 1.54 -12.47
N GLN A 195 41.05 2.62 -13.16
CA GLN A 195 40.22 3.69 -12.59
C GLN A 195 38.79 3.21 -12.28
N ALA A 196 38.26 2.27 -13.05
CA ALA A 196 36.93 1.69 -12.82
C ALA A 196 36.88 0.69 -11.65
N THR A 197 38.02 0.14 -11.21
CA THR A 197 38.10 -0.89 -10.16
C THR A 197 38.85 -0.46 -8.90
N ASP A 198 39.26 0.81 -8.80
CA ASP A 198 39.97 1.33 -7.63
C ASP A 198 38.97 1.61 -6.49
N PHE A 199 38.49 0.53 -5.84
CA PHE A 199 37.41 0.57 -4.85
C PHE A 199 37.85 1.21 -3.53
N HIS A 200 37.91 2.54 -3.49
CA HIS A 200 38.19 3.30 -2.28
C HIS A 200 36.92 3.88 -1.65
N LEU A 201 36.75 3.68 -0.34
CA LEU A 201 35.69 4.30 0.46
C LEU A 201 36.30 5.47 1.25
N THR A 202 35.88 6.70 0.96
CA THR A 202 36.23 7.87 1.76
C THR A 202 35.09 8.17 2.72
N THR A 203 35.32 8.05 4.02
CA THR A 203 34.29 8.28 5.03
C THR A 203 34.52 9.58 5.79
N PRO A 204 33.47 10.41 6.00
CA PRO A 204 33.56 11.58 6.87
C PRO A 204 33.68 11.19 8.35
N PHE A 205 33.35 9.94 8.70
CA PHE A 205 33.45 9.40 10.06
C PHE A 205 34.62 8.42 10.15
N ALA A 206 35.49 8.61 11.14
CA ALA A 206 36.61 7.72 11.40
C ALA A 206 36.16 6.45 12.16
N GLY A 207 36.70 5.29 11.80
CA GLY A 207 36.46 4.01 12.48
C GLY A 207 35.46 3.09 11.77
N LYS A 208 35.50 1.81 12.13
CA LYS A 208 34.72 0.74 11.46
C LYS A 208 33.21 0.97 11.46
N PHE A 209 32.68 1.62 12.50
CA PHE A 209 31.27 1.98 12.57
C PHE A 209 30.92 3.10 11.59
N GLY A 210 31.76 4.14 11.50
CA GLY A 210 31.63 5.21 10.51
C GLY A 210 31.67 4.72 9.07
N GLU A 211 32.51 3.73 8.77
CA GLU A 211 32.54 3.04 7.46
C GLU A 211 31.22 2.34 7.11
N LEU A 212 30.64 1.61 8.06
CA LEU A 212 29.35 0.94 7.87
C LEU A 212 28.23 1.96 7.66
N THR A 213 28.17 3.00 8.49
CA THR A 213 27.21 4.10 8.41
C THR A 213 27.31 4.77 7.03
N SER A 214 28.50 5.15 6.57
CA SER A 214 28.67 5.75 5.22
C SER A 214 28.26 4.81 4.08
N LEU A 215 28.57 3.50 4.18
CA LEU A 215 28.10 2.50 3.22
C LEU A 215 26.56 2.45 3.18
N MET A 216 25.91 2.48 4.35
CA MET A 216 24.46 2.46 4.48
C MET A 216 23.79 3.75 3.98
N ALA A 217 24.43 4.92 4.10
CA ALA A 217 23.94 6.16 3.49
C ALA A 217 24.06 6.16 1.96
N GLY A 218 25.17 5.64 1.42
CA GLY A 218 25.32 5.46 -0.02
C GLY A 218 24.25 4.52 -0.56
N LEU A 219 24.04 3.38 0.11
CA LEU A 219 22.95 2.46 -0.22
C LEU A 219 21.58 3.15 -0.09
N TYR A 220 21.36 3.95 0.96
CA TYR A 220 20.10 4.66 1.18
C TYR A 220 19.78 5.53 -0.02
N LEU A 221 20.71 6.39 -0.44
CA LEU A 221 20.54 7.26 -1.60
C LEU A 221 20.26 6.50 -2.89
N ILE A 222 20.89 5.34 -3.07
CA ILE A 222 20.66 4.45 -4.22
C ILE A 222 19.26 3.85 -4.18
N GLY A 223 18.73 3.57 -3.00
CA GLY A 223 17.37 3.07 -2.80
C GLY A 223 16.29 3.93 -3.44
N PHE A 224 16.55 5.23 -3.62
CA PHE A 224 15.67 6.16 -4.34
C PHE A 224 15.50 5.80 -5.82
N ALA A 225 16.56 5.30 -6.46
CA ALA A 225 16.65 5.20 -7.92
C ALA A 225 16.78 3.75 -8.42
N ALA A 226 17.39 2.86 -7.64
CA ALA A 226 17.65 1.47 -8.02
C ALA A 226 16.39 0.66 -8.37
N PRO A 227 15.24 0.82 -7.68
CA PRO A 227 14.01 0.13 -8.06
C PRO A 227 13.35 0.64 -9.34
N ALA A 228 14.02 1.43 -10.20
CA ALA A 228 13.50 2.13 -11.38
C ALA A 228 12.37 1.43 -12.20
N PHE A 229 12.44 0.11 -12.38
CA PHE A 229 11.45 -0.67 -13.13
C PHE A 229 10.05 -0.68 -12.48
N GLU A 230 9.94 -0.28 -11.21
CA GLU A 230 8.71 -0.32 -10.44
C GLU A 230 7.61 0.59 -11.01
N GLN A 231 8.00 1.65 -11.72
CA GLN A 231 7.06 2.55 -12.39
C GLN A 231 6.15 1.81 -13.40
N ALA A 232 6.61 0.67 -13.95
CA ALA A 232 5.78 -0.16 -14.81
C ALA A 232 4.54 -0.71 -14.08
N PHE A 233 4.58 -0.87 -12.75
CA PHE A 233 3.44 -1.34 -11.96
C PHE A 233 2.34 -0.29 -11.80
N CYS A 234 2.58 0.98 -12.16
CA CYS A 234 1.54 2.01 -12.07
C CYS A 234 0.36 1.81 -13.01
N HIS A 235 0.58 1.09 -14.11
CA HIS A 235 -0.29 1.09 -15.27
C HIS A 235 -1.00 -0.25 -15.50
N VAL A 236 -1.04 -1.14 -14.50
CA VAL A 236 -1.59 -2.49 -14.67
C VAL A 236 -3.07 -2.47 -15.04
N GLY A 237 -3.84 -1.55 -14.45
CA GLY A 237 -5.23 -1.27 -14.81
C GLY A 237 -5.43 -0.74 -16.23
N GLU A 238 -4.39 -0.18 -16.85
CA GLU A 238 -4.42 0.47 -18.17
C GLU A 238 -3.82 -0.42 -19.29
N LEU A 239 -3.20 -1.55 -18.94
CA LEU A 239 -2.63 -2.51 -19.90
C LEU A 239 -3.71 -3.28 -20.66
N ARG A 240 -3.46 -3.55 -21.95
CA ARG A 240 -4.32 -4.38 -22.82
C ARG A 240 -4.51 -5.81 -22.30
N ASP A 241 -3.40 -6.52 -22.02
CA ASP A 241 -3.41 -7.85 -21.38
C ASP A 241 -2.48 -7.84 -20.16
N PRO A 242 -2.97 -7.51 -18.95
CA PRO A 242 -2.12 -7.37 -17.76
C PRO A 242 -1.28 -8.60 -17.45
N ILE A 243 -1.84 -9.80 -17.65
CA ILE A 243 -1.19 -11.06 -17.26
C ILE A 243 0.06 -11.32 -18.11
N LYS A 244 0.01 -10.94 -19.40
CA LYS A 244 1.13 -11.14 -20.33
C LYS A 244 2.03 -9.91 -20.47
N ASP A 245 1.43 -8.72 -20.49
CA ASP A 245 2.14 -7.48 -20.79
C ASP A 245 2.90 -6.93 -19.58
N GLN A 246 2.38 -7.12 -18.36
CA GLN A 246 3.04 -6.61 -17.14
C GLN A 246 4.41 -7.27 -16.90
N PRO A 247 4.56 -8.62 -16.93
CA PRO A 247 5.88 -9.22 -16.72
C PRO A 247 6.88 -8.80 -17.80
N ARG A 248 6.45 -8.69 -19.07
CA ARG A 248 7.31 -8.26 -20.18
C ARG A 248 7.83 -6.84 -19.99
N ALA A 249 6.94 -5.92 -19.61
CA ALA A 249 7.31 -4.52 -19.34
C ALA A 249 8.29 -4.41 -18.17
N VAL A 250 8.03 -5.13 -17.07
CA VAL A 250 8.89 -5.14 -15.89
C VAL A 250 10.26 -5.74 -16.17
N TYR A 251 10.35 -6.89 -16.86
CA TYR A 251 11.64 -7.50 -17.17
C TYR A 251 12.48 -6.65 -18.12
N LEU A 252 11.88 -6.04 -19.15
CA LEU A 252 12.61 -5.12 -20.02
C LEU A 252 13.13 -3.91 -19.23
N SER A 253 12.27 -3.32 -18.39
CA SER A 253 12.65 -2.18 -17.55
C SER A 253 13.73 -2.55 -16.52
N ALA A 254 13.69 -3.77 -15.97
CA ALA A 254 14.68 -4.28 -15.03
C ALA A 254 16.05 -4.51 -15.68
N VAL A 255 16.08 -5.04 -16.91
CA VAL A 255 17.31 -5.14 -17.71
C VAL A 255 17.86 -3.75 -18.00
N MET A 256 17.00 -2.80 -18.38
CA MET A 256 17.43 -1.43 -18.62
C MET A 256 17.97 -0.74 -17.38
N ALA A 257 17.37 -0.98 -16.20
CA ALA A 257 17.94 -0.52 -14.93
C ALA A 257 19.35 -1.10 -14.71
N GLY A 258 19.58 -2.38 -15.02
CA GLY A 258 20.92 -2.97 -14.98
C GLY A 258 21.92 -2.26 -15.90
N VAL A 259 21.51 -1.90 -17.12
CA VAL A 259 22.35 -1.11 -18.04
C VAL A 259 22.68 0.25 -17.44
N TYR A 260 21.67 0.97 -16.94
CA TYR A 260 21.84 2.34 -16.45
C TYR A 260 22.60 2.44 -15.14
N PHE A 261 22.42 1.50 -14.21
CA PHE A 261 23.02 1.56 -12.87
C PHE A 261 24.28 0.70 -12.72
N ILE A 262 24.57 -0.22 -13.66
CA ILE A 262 25.78 -1.05 -13.61
C ILE A 262 26.70 -0.72 -14.80
N LEU A 263 26.20 -0.87 -16.03
CA LEU A 263 27.05 -0.71 -17.22
C LEU A 263 27.50 0.74 -17.42
N LEU A 264 26.58 1.71 -17.43
CA LEU A 264 26.93 3.11 -17.68
C LEU A 264 27.87 3.70 -16.61
N PRO A 265 27.65 3.49 -15.29
CA PRO A 265 28.53 4.04 -14.27
C PRO A 265 29.95 3.48 -14.36
N ILE A 266 30.09 2.17 -14.65
CA ILE A 266 31.39 1.54 -14.90
C ILE A 266 32.12 2.22 -16.05
N VAL A 267 31.42 2.46 -17.16
CA VAL A 267 31.99 3.07 -18.36
C VAL A 267 32.34 4.53 -18.10
N TRP A 268 31.41 5.33 -17.56
CA TRP A 268 31.63 6.75 -17.32
C TRP A 268 32.77 7.00 -16.32
N LEU A 269 32.82 6.23 -15.23
CA LEU A 269 33.92 6.33 -14.26
C LEU A 269 35.25 5.90 -14.89
N GLY A 270 35.25 4.85 -15.72
CA GLY A 270 36.43 4.39 -16.44
C GLY A 270 36.92 5.33 -17.55
N THR A 271 36.08 6.21 -18.08
CA THR A 271 36.43 7.17 -19.15
C THR A 271 36.74 8.57 -18.64
N ALA A 272 35.96 9.07 -17.68
CA ALA A 272 36.02 10.45 -17.22
C ALA A 272 36.62 10.59 -15.82
N GLY A 273 36.59 9.53 -15.01
CA GLY A 273 36.99 9.56 -13.60
C GLY A 273 35.97 10.23 -12.68
N PRO A 274 36.01 9.92 -11.37
CA PRO A 274 35.00 10.34 -10.40
C PRO A 274 34.93 11.88 -10.21
N VAL A 275 36.08 12.55 -10.24
CA VAL A 275 36.15 14.01 -10.02
C VAL A 275 35.47 14.80 -11.15
N ASN A 276 35.65 14.38 -12.40
CA ASN A 276 35.04 15.08 -13.53
C ASN A 276 33.52 14.89 -13.55
N ILE A 277 33.05 13.67 -13.22
CA ILE A 277 31.61 13.36 -13.10
C ILE A 277 30.96 14.18 -11.98
N ALA A 278 31.63 14.34 -10.84
CA ALA A 278 31.13 15.12 -9.71
C ALA A 278 31.03 16.62 -10.03
N ASN A 279 31.93 17.16 -10.84
CA ASN A 279 32.01 18.60 -11.14
C ASN A 279 31.17 19.02 -12.35
N ASP A 280 31.26 18.29 -13.47
CA ASP A 280 30.51 18.58 -14.70
C ASP A 280 30.17 17.27 -15.41
N LEU A 281 29.00 16.73 -15.09
CA LEU A 281 28.50 15.49 -15.66
C LEU A 281 28.37 15.54 -17.20
N ILE A 282 27.93 16.66 -17.77
CA ILE A 282 27.74 16.80 -19.22
C ILE A 282 29.11 16.85 -19.91
N GLY A 283 30.05 17.61 -19.36
CA GLY A 283 31.44 17.65 -19.82
C GLY A 283 32.13 16.28 -19.70
N ALA A 284 31.86 15.54 -18.62
CA ALA A 284 32.42 14.22 -18.37
C ALA A 284 31.90 13.14 -19.34
N ILE A 285 30.62 13.20 -19.73
CA ILE A 285 30.03 12.22 -20.66
C ILE A 285 30.27 12.60 -22.12
N SER A 286 30.49 13.88 -22.45
CA SER A 286 30.71 14.32 -23.84
C SER A 286 31.78 13.51 -24.63
N PRO A 287 32.93 13.13 -24.04
CA PRO A 287 33.93 12.29 -24.71
C PRO A 287 33.42 10.89 -25.11
N THR A 288 32.41 10.33 -24.44
CA THR A 288 31.91 8.99 -24.79
C THR A 288 31.21 8.97 -26.15
N PHE A 289 30.72 10.13 -26.60
CA PHE A 289 30.11 10.31 -27.92
C PHE A 289 31.12 10.76 -29.00
N ALA A 290 32.34 11.16 -28.63
CA ALA A 290 33.34 11.66 -29.57
C ALA A 290 33.66 10.68 -30.73
N PRO A 291 33.78 9.36 -30.51
CA PRO A 291 34.09 8.43 -31.60
C PRO A 291 32.98 8.28 -32.65
N VAL A 292 31.72 8.58 -32.30
CA VAL A 292 30.56 8.45 -33.21
C VAL A 292 30.16 9.80 -33.80
N ALA A 293 30.20 10.86 -32.99
CA ALA A 293 29.65 12.17 -33.34
C ALA A 293 30.74 13.22 -33.66
N GLY A 294 32.02 12.93 -33.44
CA GLY A 294 33.13 13.87 -33.67
C GLY A 294 32.89 15.21 -32.99
N ALA A 295 32.93 16.31 -33.76
CA ALA A 295 32.69 17.66 -33.25
C ALA A 295 31.28 17.86 -32.64
N ALA A 296 30.29 17.04 -33.01
CA ALA A 296 28.93 17.12 -32.47
C ALA A 296 28.75 16.39 -31.14
N ALA A 297 29.77 15.72 -30.60
CA ALA A 297 29.67 14.89 -29.39
C ALA A 297 29.11 15.64 -28.17
N LYS A 298 29.54 16.89 -27.96
CA LYS A 298 29.02 17.74 -26.88
C LYS A 298 27.52 18.03 -27.04
N ALA A 299 27.07 18.31 -28.27
CA ALA A 299 25.66 18.55 -28.55
C ALA A 299 24.81 17.28 -28.34
N VAL A 300 25.33 16.11 -28.75
CA VAL A 300 24.70 14.81 -28.52
C VAL A 300 24.59 14.51 -27.02
N ALA A 301 25.64 14.77 -26.24
CA ALA A 301 25.62 14.59 -24.78
C ALA A 301 24.60 15.50 -24.09
N ILE A 302 24.50 16.77 -24.51
CA ILE A 302 23.49 17.71 -24.00
C ILE A 302 22.07 17.18 -24.28
N TRP A 303 21.78 16.76 -25.51
CA TRP A 303 20.45 16.26 -25.85
C TRP A 303 20.13 14.92 -25.20
N PHE A 304 21.11 14.03 -25.05
CA PHE A 304 20.98 12.82 -24.22
C PHE A 304 20.52 13.18 -22.81
N TYR A 305 21.21 14.13 -22.18
CA TYR A 305 20.89 14.58 -20.82
C TYR A 305 19.48 15.19 -20.72
N VAL A 306 19.10 16.05 -21.67
CA VAL A 306 17.78 16.69 -21.72
C VAL A 306 16.67 15.66 -21.94
N PHE A 307 16.83 14.70 -22.85
CA PHE A 307 15.82 13.68 -23.11
C PHE A 307 15.65 12.76 -21.91
N SER A 308 16.74 12.26 -21.33
CA SER A 308 16.69 11.39 -20.15
C SER A 308 16.04 12.08 -18.94
N ALA A 309 16.44 13.33 -18.65
CA ALA A 309 15.88 14.09 -17.54
C ALA A 309 14.38 14.43 -17.76
N SER A 310 14.01 14.83 -18.98
CA SER A 310 12.60 15.09 -19.32
C SER A 310 11.75 13.82 -19.26
N MET A 311 12.32 12.67 -19.67
CA MET A 311 11.65 11.38 -19.61
C MET A 311 11.37 10.95 -18.18
N SER A 312 12.33 11.16 -17.26
CA SER A 312 12.12 10.97 -15.81
C SER A 312 10.93 11.80 -15.29
N THR A 313 10.84 13.08 -15.67
CA THR A 313 9.70 13.95 -15.30
C THR A 313 8.37 13.42 -15.84
N VAL A 314 8.32 13.00 -17.11
CA VAL A 314 7.12 12.42 -17.74
C VAL A 314 6.71 11.12 -17.02
N ALA A 315 7.66 10.25 -16.71
CA ALA A 315 7.42 8.97 -16.06
C ALA A 315 6.86 9.12 -14.65
N CYS A 316 7.45 10.01 -13.83
CA CYS A 316 6.93 10.33 -12.51
C CYS A 316 5.52 10.93 -12.58
N PHE A 317 5.21 11.79 -13.55
CA PHE A 317 3.85 12.29 -13.75
C PHE A 317 2.86 11.23 -14.23
N ALA A 318 3.33 10.23 -15.00
CA ALA A 318 2.50 9.11 -15.41
C ALA A 318 2.12 8.25 -14.19
N GLY A 319 3.04 7.98 -13.26
CA GLY A 319 2.74 7.15 -12.08
C GLY A 319 2.08 7.90 -10.92
N CYS A 320 2.67 9.01 -10.48
CA CYS A 320 2.45 9.62 -9.17
C CYS A 320 0.99 10.07 -8.89
N PRO A 321 0.31 10.76 -9.82
CA PRO A 321 -1.10 11.11 -9.65
C PRO A 321 -2.04 9.89 -9.60
N ARG A 322 -1.67 8.76 -10.22
CA ARG A 322 -2.48 7.53 -10.21
C ARG A 322 -2.47 6.85 -8.85
N THR A 323 -1.37 6.97 -8.10
CA THR A 323 -1.30 6.53 -6.70
C THR A 323 -2.33 7.26 -5.85
N LEU A 324 -2.38 8.60 -5.92
CA LEU A 324 -3.38 9.39 -5.18
C LEU A 324 -4.82 9.09 -5.63
N LEU A 325 -5.03 8.91 -6.94
CA LEU A 325 -6.32 8.52 -7.50
C LEU A 325 -6.80 7.20 -6.90
N GLN A 326 -5.95 6.17 -6.94
CA GLN A 326 -6.31 4.84 -6.43
C GLN A 326 -6.55 4.85 -4.92
N LEU A 327 -5.74 5.58 -4.14
CA LEU A 327 -5.96 5.73 -2.70
C LEU A 327 -7.28 6.47 -2.39
N ALA A 328 -7.68 7.44 -3.21
CA ALA A 328 -8.95 8.12 -3.07
C ALA A 328 -10.14 7.22 -3.42
N ASP A 329 -10.02 6.42 -4.49
CA ASP A 329 -10.98 5.38 -4.88
C ASP A 329 -11.10 4.28 -3.83
N ASP A 330 -10.01 4.01 -3.11
CA ASP A 330 -9.94 3.12 -1.96
C ASP A 330 -10.54 3.70 -0.67
N GLY A 331 -10.98 4.96 -0.69
CA GLY A 331 -11.53 5.64 0.49
C GLY A 331 -10.48 6.08 1.50
N LEU A 332 -9.20 6.05 1.16
CA LEU A 332 -8.08 6.45 2.02
C LEU A 332 -7.75 7.95 1.90
N LEU A 333 -8.07 8.58 0.77
CA LEU A 333 -7.87 10.02 0.54
C LEU A 333 -9.18 10.77 0.24
N PRO A 334 -9.21 12.11 0.38
CA PRO A 334 -10.37 12.93 0.01
C PRO A 334 -10.88 12.65 -1.42
N ARG A 335 -12.20 12.57 -1.61
CA ARG A 335 -12.84 12.31 -2.93
C ARG A 335 -12.44 13.28 -4.04
N ILE A 336 -11.87 14.43 -3.70
CA ILE A 336 -11.42 15.40 -4.71
C ILE A 336 -10.30 14.79 -5.56
N PHE A 337 -9.47 13.92 -4.97
CA PHE A 337 -8.41 13.19 -5.66
C PHE A 337 -8.92 12.10 -6.60
N SER A 338 -10.17 11.61 -6.46
CA SER A 338 -10.76 10.63 -7.39
C SER A 338 -11.33 11.24 -8.67
N LYS A 339 -11.20 12.57 -8.86
CA LYS A 339 -11.67 13.25 -10.08
C LYS A 339 -10.81 12.89 -11.29
N ARG A 340 -11.47 12.43 -12.35
CA ARG A 340 -10.84 12.04 -13.63
C ARG A 340 -11.31 12.94 -14.78
N THR A 341 -10.47 13.13 -15.80
CA THR A 341 -10.81 13.81 -17.05
C THR A 341 -11.64 12.89 -17.96
N ALA A 342 -12.07 13.41 -19.11
CA ALA A 342 -12.73 12.61 -20.15
C ALA A 342 -11.84 11.45 -20.66
N SER A 343 -10.52 11.65 -20.68
CA SER A 343 -9.51 10.65 -21.06
C SER A 343 -9.03 9.78 -19.90
N ASP A 344 -9.79 9.74 -18.80
CA ASP A 344 -9.51 8.96 -17.58
C ASP A 344 -8.21 9.35 -16.83
N ALA A 345 -7.60 10.50 -17.15
CA ALA A 345 -6.46 11.01 -16.41
C ALA A 345 -6.89 11.63 -15.07
N PRO A 346 -6.11 11.46 -13.98
CA PRO A 346 -6.43 12.06 -12.68
C PRO A 346 -6.21 13.58 -12.70
N SER A 347 -7.29 14.37 -12.70
CA SER A 347 -7.20 15.82 -12.91
C SER A 347 -6.63 16.54 -11.69
N PHE A 348 -7.35 16.47 -10.56
CA PHE A 348 -6.95 17.16 -9.34
C PHE A 348 -5.65 16.60 -8.76
N ALA A 349 -5.43 15.28 -8.81
CA ALA A 349 -4.19 14.70 -8.32
C ALA A 349 -2.97 15.12 -9.16
N THR A 350 -3.11 15.30 -10.48
CA THR A 350 -2.03 15.83 -11.33
C THR A 350 -1.74 17.28 -10.99
N PHE A 351 -2.77 18.11 -10.84
CA PHE A 351 -2.61 19.50 -10.41
C PHE A 351 -1.95 19.61 -9.04
N PHE A 352 -2.39 18.81 -8.07
CA PHE A 352 -1.81 18.80 -6.72
C PHE A 352 -0.35 18.38 -6.73
N THR A 353 -0.01 17.32 -7.47
CA THR A 353 1.37 16.85 -7.64
C THR A 353 2.23 17.93 -8.29
N MET A 354 1.75 18.55 -9.38
CA MET A 354 2.41 19.66 -10.06
C MET A 354 2.66 20.85 -9.12
N ALA A 355 1.66 21.27 -8.35
CA ALA A 355 1.78 22.40 -7.42
C ALA A 355 2.82 22.13 -6.32
N ILE A 356 2.86 20.92 -5.77
CA ILE A 356 3.85 20.53 -4.76
C ILE A 356 5.24 20.45 -5.38
N SER A 357 5.41 19.86 -6.56
CA SER A 357 6.70 19.80 -7.25
C SER A 357 7.26 21.19 -7.57
N VAL A 358 6.41 22.13 -8.01
CA VAL A 358 6.81 23.53 -8.23
C VAL A 358 7.17 24.19 -6.89
N LEU A 359 6.37 24.02 -5.84
CA LEU A 359 6.68 24.59 -4.53
C LEU A 359 8.05 24.12 -4.02
N LEU A 360 8.33 22.82 -4.08
CA LEU A 360 9.61 22.26 -3.65
C LEU A 360 10.77 22.75 -4.51
N LEU A 361 10.59 22.85 -5.82
CA LEU A 361 11.59 23.39 -6.74
C LEU A 361 12.01 24.82 -6.33
N TRP A 362 11.05 25.67 -5.96
CA TRP A 362 11.30 27.05 -5.57
C TRP A 362 11.83 27.23 -4.13
N THR A 363 11.75 26.21 -3.26
CA THR A 363 12.33 26.25 -1.90
C THR A 363 13.86 26.13 -1.84
N GLY A 364 14.54 25.93 -2.98
CA GLY A 364 15.95 26.32 -3.12
C GLY A 364 17.02 25.34 -2.64
N SER A 365 16.71 24.08 -2.34
CA SER A 365 17.76 23.03 -2.28
C SER A 365 17.22 21.62 -2.54
N PRO A 366 17.64 20.97 -3.64
CA PRO A 366 17.20 19.61 -3.98
C PRO A 366 17.58 18.55 -2.94
N LEU A 367 18.73 18.69 -2.28
CA LEU A 367 19.35 17.56 -1.60
C LEU A 367 18.61 17.10 -0.33
N TRP A 368 18.24 18.02 0.57
CA TRP A 368 17.46 17.64 1.75
C TRP A 368 16.08 17.12 1.34
N SER A 369 15.43 17.75 0.35
CA SER A 369 14.10 17.35 -0.10
C SER A 369 14.12 15.95 -0.70
N VAL A 370 15.14 15.61 -1.50
CA VAL A 370 15.35 14.26 -2.05
C VAL A 370 15.67 13.26 -0.95
N ALA A 371 16.53 13.62 0.01
CA ALA A 371 16.85 12.74 1.13
C ALA A 371 15.62 12.40 1.97
N SER A 372 14.74 13.38 2.24
CA SER A 372 13.45 13.19 2.91
C SER A 372 12.47 12.36 2.09
N ALA A 373 12.41 12.62 0.78
CA ALA A 373 11.60 11.86 -0.17
C ALA A 373 12.00 10.39 -0.18
N ASN A 374 13.30 10.12 -0.11
CA ASN A 374 13.83 8.77 -0.15
C ASN A 374 13.40 7.93 1.07
N PHE A 375 13.30 8.54 2.26
CA PHE A 375 12.80 7.87 3.46
C PHE A 375 11.38 7.35 3.21
N THR A 376 10.53 8.22 2.66
CA THR A 376 9.17 7.86 2.31
C THR A 376 9.13 6.84 1.17
N TYR A 377 9.98 6.99 0.15
CA TYR A 377 10.02 6.08 -0.97
C TYR A 377 10.41 4.65 -0.54
N LEU A 378 11.43 4.50 0.32
CA LEU A 378 11.86 3.22 0.85
C LEU A 378 10.74 2.51 1.62
N ILE A 379 9.94 3.24 2.41
CA ILE A 379 8.73 2.67 3.03
C ILE A 379 7.76 2.17 1.95
N GLY A 380 7.53 2.97 0.90
CA GLY A 380 6.65 2.65 -0.22
C GLY A 380 7.05 1.40 -1.03
N VAL A 381 8.35 1.11 -1.15
CA VAL A 381 8.87 -0.07 -1.89
C VAL A 381 9.10 -1.30 -1.00
N CYS A 382 9.40 -1.13 0.29
CA CYS A 382 9.59 -2.24 1.22
C CYS A 382 8.28 -2.92 1.61
N LEU A 383 7.24 -2.12 1.90
CA LEU A 383 5.95 -2.63 2.38
C LEU A 383 5.22 -3.56 1.40
N PRO A 384 5.27 -3.38 0.06
CA PRO A 384 4.76 -4.36 -0.91
C PRO A 384 5.32 -5.78 -0.74
N SER A 385 6.61 -5.93 -0.39
CA SER A 385 7.20 -7.25 -0.11
C SER A 385 6.59 -7.89 1.14
N VAL A 386 6.24 -7.08 2.14
CA VAL A 386 5.52 -7.54 3.34
C VAL A 386 4.06 -7.85 3.01
N ALA A 387 3.41 -7.03 2.19
CA ALA A 387 2.01 -7.19 1.78
C ALA A 387 1.76 -8.51 1.06
N VAL A 388 2.62 -8.89 0.10
CA VAL A 388 2.49 -10.17 -0.62
C VAL A 388 2.71 -11.37 0.30
N TRP A 389 3.63 -11.25 1.27
CA TRP A 389 3.87 -12.28 2.27
C TRP A 389 2.65 -12.48 3.19
N LEU A 390 2.06 -11.38 3.68
CA LEU A 390 0.82 -11.41 4.46
C LEU A 390 -0.33 -12.03 3.65
N LEU A 391 -0.57 -11.59 2.41
CA LEU A 391 -1.64 -12.14 1.57
C LEU A 391 -1.47 -13.65 1.29
N ARG A 392 -0.23 -14.16 1.19
CA ARG A 392 0.00 -15.60 1.10
C ARG A 392 -0.32 -16.36 2.37
N LYS A 393 -0.09 -15.74 3.53
CA LYS A 393 -0.37 -16.32 4.85
C LYS A 393 -1.87 -16.28 5.16
N ASP A 394 -2.50 -15.14 4.98
CA ASP A 394 -3.87 -14.90 5.45
C ASP A 394 -4.92 -15.31 4.40
N GLN A 395 -4.60 -15.23 3.11
CA GLN A 395 -5.52 -15.54 2.01
C GLN A 395 -4.90 -16.52 0.99
N PRO A 396 -4.58 -17.76 1.41
CA PRO A 396 -3.92 -18.74 0.54
C PRO A 396 -4.80 -19.16 -0.66
N GLY A 397 -6.13 -19.15 -0.51
CA GLY A 397 -7.07 -19.56 -1.56
C GLY A 397 -7.37 -18.52 -2.64
N MET A 398 -6.90 -17.27 -2.50
CA MET A 398 -7.14 -16.22 -3.50
C MET A 398 -6.50 -16.58 -4.85
N ALA A 399 -7.23 -16.33 -5.94
CA ALA A 399 -6.75 -16.56 -7.29
C ALA A 399 -5.51 -15.70 -7.57
N ARG A 400 -4.44 -16.33 -8.09
CA ARG A 400 -3.17 -15.69 -8.44
C ARG A 400 -2.88 -15.96 -9.91
N PRO A 401 -3.24 -15.04 -10.83
CA PRO A 401 -3.03 -15.24 -12.27
C PRO A 401 -1.57 -15.48 -12.64
N TRP A 402 -0.66 -14.85 -11.88
CA TRP A 402 0.77 -15.10 -11.94
C TRP A 402 1.26 -15.38 -10.51
N ARG A 403 2.00 -16.48 -10.34
CA ARG A 403 2.49 -16.93 -9.03
C ARG A 403 4.00 -16.92 -9.00
N ALA A 404 4.57 -16.19 -8.05
CA ALA A 404 6.00 -16.09 -7.87
C ALA A 404 6.60 -17.47 -7.51
N PRO A 405 7.78 -17.83 -8.06
CA PRO A 405 8.46 -19.08 -7.73
C PRO A 405 8.67 -19.28 -6.22
N ARG A 406 8.89 -20.54 -5.80
CA ARG A 406 9.12 -20.86 -4.38
C ARG A 406 10.41 -20.17 -3.90
N GLY A 407 10.35 -19.55 -2.72
CA GLY A 407 11.49 -18.87 -2.11
C GLY A 407 11.70 -17.42 -2.54
N THR A 408 11.17 -16.96 -3.69
CA THR A 408 11.44 -15.59 -4.17
C THR A 408 10.78 -14.51 -3.33
N ILE A 409 9.71 -14.82 -2.60
CA ILE A 409 9.13 -13.88 -1.63
C ILE A 409 10.08 -13.65 -0.45
N ALA A 410 10.80 -14.68 -0.01
CA ALA A 410 11.80 -14.52 1.04
C ALA A 410 12.94 -13.60 0.56
N LEU A 411 13.34 -13.68 -0.71
CA LEU A 411 14.30 -12.75 -1.30
C LEU A 411 13.77 -11.30 -1.26
N GLY A 412 12.51 -11.07 -1.62
CA GLY A 412 11.89 -9.74 -1.50
C GLY A 412 11.81 -9.20 -0.06
N LEU A 413 11.61 -10.08 0.92
CA LEU A 413 11.66 -9.72 2.35
C LEU A 413 13.08 -9.41 2.83
N ILE A 414 14.07 -10.18 2.38
CA ILE A 414 15.50 -9.91 2.66
C ILE A 414 15.89 -8.55 2.08
N ALA A 415 15.48 -8.26 0.85
CA ALA A 415 15.72 -6.95 0.23
C ALA A 415 15.06 -5.82 1.04
N ALA A 416 13.79 -5.99 1.43
CA ALA A 416 13.10 -5.01 2.28
C ALA A 416 13.78 -4.81 3.66
N ALA A 417 14.34 -5.88 4.25
CA ALA A 417 15.09 -5.79 5.49
C ALA A 417 16.41 -5.01 5.31
N ILE A 418 17.15 -5.26 4.22
CA ILE A 418 18.39 -4.53 3.92
C ILE A 418 18.11 -3.05 3.65
N TRP A 419 17.05 -2.73 2.90
CA TRP A 419 16.59 -1.36 2.72
C TRP A 419 16.19 -0.71 4.05
N GLY A 420 15.49 -1.44 4.93
CA GLY A 420 15.15 -0.98 6.27
C GLY A 420 16.40 -0.66 7.12
N CYS A 421 17.41 -1.53 7.11
CA CYS A 421 18.68 -1.28 7.77
C CYS A 421 19.40 -0.05 7.19
N SER A 422 19.40 0.09 5.86
CA SER A 422 19.97 1.24 5.17
C SER A 422 19.27 2.55 5.56
N THR A 423 17.95 2.55 5.73
CA THR A 423 17.21 3.69 6.28
C THR A 423 17.63 3.99 7.72
N ILE A 424 17.74 2.98 8.58
CA ILE A 424 18.08 3.17 10.00
C ILE A 424 19.47 3.81 10.14
N PHE A 425 20.48 3.27 9.46
CA PHE A 425 21.88 3.69 9.61
C PHE A 425 22.29 4.81 8.62
N GLY A 426 21.48 5.09 7.61
CA GLY A 426 21.82 6.00 6.51
C GLY A 426 21.04 7.31 6.50
N PHE A 427 19.84 7.34 7.08
CA PHE A 427 18.90 8.46 6.89
C PHE A 427 19.41 9.78 7.49
N GLU A 428 19.92 9.75 8.71
CA GLU A 428 20.28 10.97 9.43
C GLU A 428 21.62 11.57 9.00
N GLN A 429 22.43 10.84 8.23
CA GLN A 429 23.59 11.43 7.59
C GLN A 429 23.22 12.60 6.68
N TYR A 430 21.99 12.69 6.19
CA TYR A 430 21.46 13.82 5.43
C TYR A 430 20.99 15.00 6.28
N GLY A 431 21.25 14.95 7.59
CA GLY A 431 20.96 16.00 8.55
C GLY A 431 19.56 15.90 9.15
N LEU A 432 19.43 16.43 10.36
CA LEU A 432 18.18 16.47 11.11
C LEU A 432 16.99 17.11 10.36
N PRO A 433 17.16 18.19 9.56
CA PRO A 433 16.06 18.73 8.75
C PRO A 433 15.46 17.70 7.79
N SER A 434 16.28 16.81 7.22
CA SER A 434 15.84 15.74 6.33
C SER A 434 15.03 14.69 7.09
N VAL A 435 15.45 14.35 8.31
CA VAL A 435 14.75 13.40 9.20
C VAL A 435 13.36 13.91 9.56
N ILE A 436 13.28 15.14 10.06
CA ILE A 436 12.02 15.76 10.47
C ILE A 436 11.08 15.90 9.27
N SER A 437 11.58 16.40 8.13
CA SER A 437 10.74 16.58 6.94
C SER A 437 10.28 15.25 6.35
N GLY A 438 11.10 14.19 6.35
CA GLY A 438 10.68 12.85 5.92
C GLY A 438 9.57 12.26 6.78
N ILE A 439 9.64 12.42 8.11
CA ILE A 439 8.55 12.01 9.03
C ILE A 439 7.30 12.83 8.75
N VAL A 440 7.41 14.15 8.60
CA VAL A 440 6.28 15.03 8.27
C VAL A 440 5.62 14.60 6.96
N PHE A 441 6.41 14.35 5.92
CA PHE A 441 5.94 13.86 4.62
C PHE A 441 5.15 12.56 4.75
N ALA A 442 5.70 11.57 5.47
CA ALA A 442 4.99 10.32 5.74
C ALA A 442 3.62 10.56 6.41
N TYR A 443 3.57 11.42 7.43
CA TYR A 443 2.35 11.70 8.20
C TYR A 443 1.32 12.62 7.51
N THR A 444 1.69 13.35 6.45
CA THR A 444 0.72 14.15 5.68
C THR A 444 -0.44 13.29 5.16
N GLY A 445 -0.18 12.03 4.82
CA GLY A 445 -1.21 11.08 4.43
C GLY A 445 -2.26 10.89 5.51
N THR A 446 -1.84 10.66 6.75
CA THR A 446 -2.73 10.48 7.91
C THR A 446 -3.64 11.69 8.10
N ALA A 447 -3.13 12.91 7.91
CA ALA A 447 -3.95 14.13 7.96
C ALA A 447 -5.03 14.15 6.87
N LEU A 448 -4.67 13.80 5.62
CA LEU A 448 -5.63 13.69 4.52
C LEU A 448 -6.68 12.61 4.75
N TYR A 449 -6.31 11.49 5.39
CA TYR A 449 -7.23 10.42 5.75
C TYR A 449 -8.19 10.81 6.88
N VAL A 450 -7.72 11.56 7.88
CA VAL A 450 -8.61 12.16 8.89
C VAL A 450 -9.61 13.10 8.21
N TRP A 451 -9.14 13.97 7.30
CA TRP A 451 -10.03 14.84 6.53
C TRP A 451 -11.05 14.03 5.71
N ARG A 452 -10.63 12.92 5.10
CA ARG A 452 -11.51 11.99 4.38
C ARG A 452 -12.62 11.43 5.28
N LYS A 453 -12.27 10.85 6.43
CA LYS A 453 -13.24 10.27 7.38
C LYS A 453 -14.20 11.30 7.95
N VAL A 454 -13.70 12.49 8.29
CA VAL A 454 -14.52 13.62 8.77
C VAL A 454 -15.50 14.05 7.69
N SER A 455 -15.03 14.24 6.45
CA SER A 455 -15.88 14.65 5.33
C SER A 455 -16.98 13.63 5.02
N ASP A 456 -16.69 12.34 5.14
CA ASP A 456 -17.68 11.28 4.97
C ASP A 456 -18.74 11.26 6.07
N ARG A 457 -18.34 11.50 7.33
CA ARG A 457 -19.28 11.58 8.45
C ARG A 457 -20.21 12.77 8.35
N VAL A 458 -19.69 13.95 8.01
CA VAL A 458 -20.50 15.16 7.82
C VAL A 458 -21.56 14.93 6.74
N ARG A 459 -21.19 14.26 5.63
CA ARG A 459 -22.15 13.89 4.57
C ARG A 459 -23.19 12.86 4.99
N GLN A 460 -22.88 12.02 5.97
CA GLN A 460 -23.80 11.04 6.54
C GLN A 460 -24.68 11.62 7.66
N GLY A 461 -24.54 12.92 7.98
CA GLY A 461 -25.26 13.56 9.09
C GLY A 461 -24.79 13.10 10.48
N LEU A 462 -23.61 12.48 10.56
CA LEU A 462 -23.03 12.00 11.81
C LEU A 462 -22.21 13.11 12.49
N PRO A 463 -22.03 13.06 13.83
CA PRO A 463 -21.22 14.04 14.55
C PRO A 463 -19.77 14.04 14.07
N PHE A 464 -19.17 15.23 14.05
CA PHE A 464 -17.80 15.50 13.58
C PHE A 464 -16.76 14.65 14.33
N TYR A 465 -16.91 14.53 15.65
CA TYR A 465 -15.95 13.87 16.53
C TYR A 465 -16.56 12.66 17.22
N VAL A 466 -15.87 11.51 17.13
CA VAL A 466 -16.10 10.37 18.04
C VAL A 466 -14.74 9.98 18.60
N PRO A 467 -14.58 9.96 19.93
CA PRO A 467 -13.34 9.49 20.54
C PRO A 467 -13.16 8.01 20.17
N THR A 468 -12.17 7.73 19.33
CA THR A 468 -11.78 6.36 19.00
C THR A 468 -10.54 5.98 19.80
N LEU A 469 -10.42 4.68 20.10
CA LEU A 469 -9.23 4.14 20.74
C LEU A 469 -7.97 4.46 19.91
N HIS A 470 -8.10 4.37 18.58
CA HIS A 470 -7.04 4.69 17.62
C HIS A 470 -6.55 6.13 17.78
N LEU A 471 -7.43 7.12 17.92
CA LEU A 471 -7.02 8.51 18.08
C LEU A 471 -6.27 8.74 19.39
N LYS A 472 -6.74 8.15 20.49
CA LYS A 472 -6.09 8.28 21.81
C LYS A 472 -4.69 7.65 21.82
N LEU A 473 -4.58 6.42 21.31
CA LEU A 473 -3.33 5.66 21.31
C LEU A 473 -2.31 6.26 20.32
N THR A 474 -2.71 6.56 19.09
CA THR A 474 -1.81 7.19 18.12
C THR A 474 -1.41 8.60 18.56
N GLY A 475 -2.32 9.37 19.17
CA GLY A 475 -2.00 10.68 19.75
C GLY A 475 -0.97 10.59 20.88
N ALA A 476 -1.09 9.61 21.77
CA ALA A 476 -0.10 9.36 22.81
C ALA A 476 1.27 8.99 22.23
N MET A 477 1.32 8.14 21.20
CA MET A 477 2.57 7.75 20.54
C MET A 477 3.23 8.90 19.80
N LEU A 478 2.46 9.79 19.17
CA LEU A 478 3.00 11.03 18.58
C LEU A 478 3.58 11.96 19.64
N MET A 479 2.95 12.06 20.82
CA MET A 479 3.49 12.84 21.93
C MET A 479 4.81 12.24 22.46
N VAL A 480 4.91 10.92 22.56
CA VAL A 480 6.16 10.22 22.89
C VAL A 480 7.23 10.54 21.85
N LEU A 481 6.92 10.49 20.56
CA LEU A 481 7.86 10.81 19.48
C LEU A 481 8.38 12.26 19.58
N VAL A 482 7.51 13.22 19.93
CA VAL A 482 7.91 14.62 20.14
C VAL A 482 8.84 14.76 21.35
N LEU A 483 8.55 14.07 22.45
CA LEU A 483 9.40 14.07 23.63
C LEU A 483 10.76 13.41 23.36
N ASP A 484 10.78 12.33 22.61
CA ASP A 484 12.00 11.63 22.20
C ASP A 484 12.86 12.50 21.28
N ALA A 485 12.25 13.17 20.30
CA ALA A 485 12.94 14.14 19.44
C ALA A 485 13.53 15.31 20.24
N ALA A 486 12.82 15.81 21.25
CA ALA A 486 13.34 16.84 22.16
C ALA A 486 14.51 16.31 23.00
N GLY A 487 14.40 15.10 23.54
CA GLY A 487 15.48 14.44 24.28
C GLY A 487 16.72 14.22 23.44
N TYR A 488 16.54 13.77 22.20
CA TYR A 488 17.60 13.61 21.20
C TYR A 488 18.32 14.95 20.93
N LEU A 489 17.57 16.01 20.64
CA LEU A 489 18.12 17.35 20.41
C LEU A 489 18.97 17.84 21.59
N ILE A 490 18.48 17.64 22.82
CA ILE A 490 19.22 17.98 24.03
C ILE A 490 20.50 17.16 24.12
N ALA A 491 20.43 15.86 23.87
CA ALA A 491 21.58 14.98 23.94
C ALA A 491 22.66 15.38 22.92
N VAL A 492 22.32 15.58 21.65
CA VAL A 492 23.24 16.02 20.59
C VAL A 492 23.92 17.33 20.94
N TYR A 493 23.19 18.30 21.48
CA TYR A 493 23.74 19.61 21.84
C TYR A 493 24.81 19.54 22.93
N HIS A 494 24.78 18.50 23.78
CA HIS A 494 25.75 18.30 24.86
C HIS A 494 26.91 17.36 24.50
N VAL A 495 26.90 16.75 23.31
CA VAL A 495 28.03 15.94 22.83
C VAL A 495 29.14 16.86 22.31
N PRO A 496 30.40 16.70 22.77
CA PRO A 496 31.52 17.46 22.24
C PRO A 496 31.66 17.24 20.72
N ALA A 497 31.82 18.32 19.95
CA ALA A 497 31.87 18.29 18.48
C ALA A 497 33.01 17.44 17.87
N GLY A 498 33.92 16.90 18.69
CA GLY A 498 35.01 16.01 18.27
C GLY A 498 34.65 14.51 18.26
N ASP A 499 33.52 14.09 18.82
CA ASP A 499 33.13 12.68 18.90
C ASP A 499 32.06 12.30 17.86
N GLY A 500 32.49 12.28 16.58
CA GLY A 500 31.61 11.94 15.46
C GLY A 500 31.03 10.53 15.52
N THR A 501 31.64 9.61 16.26
CA THR A 501 31.11 8.25 16.44
C THR A 501 29.92 8.26 17.39
N LEU A 502 30.02 8.97 18.51
CA LEU A 502 28.93 9.08 19.48
C LEU A 502 27.72 9.82 18.87
N LEU A 503 27.97 10.86 18.06
CA LEU A 503 26.93 11.54 17.31
C LEU A 503 26.20 10.59 16.34
N ALA A 504 26.94 9.80 15.56
CA ALA A 504 26.36 8.82 14.63
C ALA A 504 25.58 7.69 15.33
N ILE A 505 26.00 7.28 16.53
CA ILE A 505 25.26 6.27 17.32
C ILE A 505 23.94 6.86 17.85
N LEU A 506 24.00 8.07 18.44
CA LEU A 506 22.83 8.72 19.03
C LEU A 506 21.77 9.02 17.96
N SER A 507 22.25 9.65 16.89
CA SER A 507 22.07 9.23 15.52
C SER A 507 20.97 8.21 15.16
N ASP A 508 21.50 7.05 14.80
CA ASP A 508 20.80 5.85 14.40
C ASP A 508 19.82 5.34 15.49
N ILE A 509 20.10 5.58 16.78
CA ILE A 509 19.18 5.25 17.89
C ILE A 509 17.88 6.05 17.76
N PHE A 510 17.96 7.37 17.53
CA PHE A 510 16.76 8.19 17.36
C PHE A 510 15.92 7.73 16.17
N VAL A 511 16.56 7.45 15.02
CA VAL A 511 15.87 6.92 13.84
C VAL A 511 15.21 5.57 14.15
N THR A 512 15.90 4.68 14.86
CA THR A 512 15.38 3.37 15.27
C THR A 512 14.16 3.51 16.17
N VAL A 513 14.26 4.34 17.22
CA VAL A 513 13.16 4.59 18.17
C VAL A 513 11.99 5.26 17.47
N ALA A 514 12.24 6.20 16.56
CA ALA A 514 11.21 6.85 15.75
C ALA A 514 10.46 5.83 14.88
N ILE A 515 11.17 5.00 14.11
CA ILE A 515 10.56 3.96 13.26
C ILE A 515 9.78 2.95 14.11
N LEU A 516 10.32 2.52 15.25
CA LEU A 516 9.64 1.61 16.17
C LEU A 516 8.37 2.24 16.75
N THR A 517 8.44 3.50 17.20
CA THR A 517 7.30 4.23 17.78
C THR A 517 6.20 4.45 16.73
N ILE A 518 6.58 4.77 15.49
CA ILE A 518 5.66 4.91 14.35
C ILE A 518 5.04 3.55 14.01
N GLY A 519 5.87 2.51 13.87
CA GLY A 519 5.43 1.16 13.51
C GLY A 519 4.48 0.57 14.56
N VAL A 520 4.91 0.51 15.81
CA VAL A 520 4.09 -0.01 16.93
C VAL A 520 2.88 0.90 17.17
N GLY A 521 3.07 2.22 17.15
CA GLY A 521 2.02 3.20 17.44
C GLY A 521 0.95 3.35 16.35
N LEU A 522 1.19 2.86 15.13
CA LEU A 522 0.19 2.79 14.07
C LEU A 522 -0.43 1.40 13.90
N ILE A 523 0.38 0.34 14.04
CA ILE A 523 -0.06 -1.04 13.77
C ILE A 523 -0.85 -1.58 14.98
N LEU A 524 -0.29 -1.50 16.19
CA LEU A 524 -0.90 -2.12 17.36
C LEU A 524 -2.26 -1.49 17.71
N PRO A 525 -2.39 -0.15 17.81
CA PRO A 525 -3.68 0.49 18.02
C PRO A 525 -4.69 0.21 16.92
N GLY A 526 -4.24 0.12 15.66
CA GLY A 526 -5.07 -0.23 14.52
C GLY A 526 -5.68 -1.63 14.67
N MET A 527 -4.84 -2.63 14.97
CA MET A 527 -5.27 -4.01 15.17
C MET A 527 -6.22 -4.14 16.37
N ILE A 528 -5.90 -3.49 17.49
CA ILE A 528 -6.75 -3.51 18.69
C ILE A 528 -8.10 -2.86 18.39
N ALA A 529 -8.10 -1.68 17.76
CA ALA A 529 -9.33 -0.95 17.45
C ALA A 529 -10.21 -1.70 16.45
N ASN A 530 -9.63 -2.26 15.37
CA ASN A 530 -10.36 -3.05 14.38
C ASN A 530 -10.99 -4.29 15.02
N SER A 531 -10.20 -5.06 15.79
CA SER A 531 -10.68 -6.27 16.44
C SER A 531 -11.75 -5.98 17.49
N ALA A 532 -11.54 -4.93 18.31
CA ALA A 532 -12.54 -4.49 19.28
C ALA A 532 -13.84 -4.03 18.59
N THR A 533 -13.74 -3.35 17.46
CA THR A 533 -14.92 -2.89 16.70
C THR A 533 -15.67 -4.06 16.07
N GLN A 534 -14.97 -5.04 15.50
CA GLN A 534 -15.59 -6.26 14.96
C GLN A 534 -16.30 -7.04 16.06
N LEU A 535 -15.66 -7.22 17.21
CA LEU A 535 -16.26 -7.91 18.35
C LEU A 535 -17.47 -7.14 18.91
N ALA A 536 -17.36 -5.82 19.06
CA ALA A 536 -18.47 -4.98 19.50
C ALA A 536 -19.66 -5.03 18.52
N SER A 537 -19.39 -5.04 17.21
CA SER A 537 -20.41 -5.20 16.18
C SER A 537 -21.07 -6.58 16.23
N ALA A 538 -20.27 -7.64 16.37
CA ALA A 538 -20.77 -9.01 16.51
C ALA A 538 -21.60 -9.19 17.79
N ALA A 539 -21.16 -8.62 18.92
CA ALA A 539 -21.91 -8.57 20.17
C ALA A 539 -23.23 -7.83 20.01
N ASN A 540 -23.23 -6.65 19.39
CA ASN A 540 -24.46 -5.89 19.16
C ASN A 540 -25.44 -6.63 18.21
N SER A 541 -24.92 -7.30 17.17
CA SER A 541 -25.73 -8.14 16.28
C SER A 541 -26.30 -9.36 17.01
N LEU A 542 -25.55 -9.94 17.93
CA LEU A 542 -26.00 -11.07 18.74
C LEU A 542 -27.13 -10.64 19.67
N THR A 543 -26.95 -9.55 20.42
CA THR A 543 -27.92 -9.07 21.42
C THR A 543 -29.20 -8.55 20.79
N THR A 544 -29.12 -7.81 19.69
CA THR A 544 -30.30 -7.25 19.01
C THR A 544 -31.01 -8.25 18.09
N GLY A 545 -30.32 -9.30 17.64
CA GLY A 545 -30.84 -10.34 16.76
C GLY A 545 -31.09 -11.65 17.50
N THR A 546 -30.16 -12.60 17.33
CA THR A 546 -30.31 -14.00 17.75
C THR A 546 -30.66 -14.17 19.24
N MET A 547 -30.03 -13.42 20.16
CA MET A 547 -30.33 -13.52 21.60
C MET A 547 -31.71 -12.94 21.95
N ALA A 548 -32.09 -11.83 21.33
CA ALA A 548 -33.43 -11.27 21.50
C ALA A 548 -34.51 -12.21 20.96
N ASP A 549 -34.28 -12.83 19.80
CA ASP A 549 -35.19 -13.83 19.21
C ASP A 549 -35.32 -15.07 20.09
N PHE A 550 -34.20 -15.57 20.60
CA PHE A 550 -34.18 -16.69 21.53
C PHE A 550 -34.94 -16.38 22.82
N SER A 551 -34.73 -15.21 23.42
CA SER A 551 -35.44 -14.76 24.61
C SER A 551 -36.96 -14.65 24.37
N ARG A 552 -37.37 -14.06 23.24
CA ARG A 552 -38.78 -13.99 22.84
C ARG A 552 -39.41 -15.36 22.68
N ALA A 553 -38.70 -16.30 22.05
CA ALA A 553 -39.18 -17.67 21.86
C ALA A 553 -39.34 -18.41 23.21
N MET A 554 -38.41 -18.24 24.14
CA MET A 554 -38.51 -18.80 25.50
C MET A 554 -39.71 -18.23 26.26
N LEU A 555 -39.96 -16.92 26.18
CA LEU A 555 -41.11 -16.28 26.83
C LEU A 555 -42.44 -16.73 26.22
N ALA A 556 -42.49 -16.93 24.89
CA ALA A 556 -43.67 -17.50 24.22
C ALA A 556 -43.94 -18.93 24.69
N LEU A 557 -42.88 -19.76 24.78
CA LEU A 557 -43.00 -21.11 25.30
C LEU A 557 -43.53 -21.11 26.75
N GLY A 558 -43.01 -20.23 27.61
CA GLY A 558 -43.47 -20.09 29.00
C GLY A 558 -44.93 -19.66 29.14
N LYS A 559 -45.51 -19.03 28.11
CA LYS A 559 -46.93 -18.68 28.05
C LYS A 559 -47.80 -19.78 27.42
N GLY A 560 -47.20 -20.88 26.96
CA GLY A 560 -47.90 -21.95 26.23
C GLY A 560 -48.15 -21.65 24.75
N ASP A 561 -47.60 -20.56 24.21
CA ASP A 561 -47.72 -20.23 22.79
C ASP A 561 -46.63 -20.97 21.98
N LEU A 562 -46.96 -22.20 21.59
CA LEU A 562 -46.06 -23.10 20.85
C LEU A 562 -45.80 -22.67 19.39
N GLU A 563 -46.62 -21.79 18.82
CA GLU A 563 -46.40 -21.28 17.46
C GLU A 563 -45.39 -20.13 17.47
N ALA A 564 -45.51 -19.21 18.44
CA ALA A 564 -44.57 -18.10 18.59
C ALA A 564 -43.23 -18.48 19.22
N ALA A 565 -43.10 -19.69 19.78
CA ALA A 565 -41.88 -20.20 20.42
C ALA A 565 -40.75 -20.62 19.44
N GLN A 566 -40.52 -19.86 18.36
CA GLN A 566 -39.47 -20.14 17.37
C GLN A 566 -38.37 -19.07 17.37
N ALA A 567 -37.12 -19.49 17.62
CA ALA A 567 -35.95 -18.62 17.54
C ALA A 567 -35.34 -18.66 16.14
N ARG A 568 -35.13 -17.50 15.51
CA ARG A 568 -34.33 -17.39 14.27
C ARG A 568 -32.88 -17.13 14.64
N ILE A 569 -32.00 -18.04 14.23
CA ILE A 569 -30.58 -17.97 14.56
C ILE A 569 -29.82 -17.55 13.32
N LYS A 570 -29.17 -16.39 13.39
CA LYS A 570 -28.18 -15.98 12.39
C LYS A 570 -26.88 -15.69 13.12
N ILE A 571 -25.90 -16.57 12.93
CA ILE A 571 -24.59 -16.44 13.54
C ILE A 571 -23.59 -16.06 12.45
N LYS A 572 -22.80 -15.03 12.73
CA LYS A 572 -21.67 -14.61 11.93
C LYS A 572 -20.44 -14.78 12.82
N MET A 573 -19.62 -15.78 12.50
CA MET A 573 -18.39 -16.03 13.24
C MET A 573 -17.45 -14.84 13.09
N VAL A 574 -16.76 -14.50 14.18
CA VAL A 574 -15.70 -13.49 14.16
C VAL A 574 -14.41 -14.17 13.70
N ASP A 575 -13.75 -13.60 12.70
CA ASP A 575 -12.48 -14.13 12.20
C ASP A 575 -11.37 -13.93 13.25
N THR A 576 -10.56 -14.97 13.48
CA THR A 576 -9.47 -14.93 14.47
C THR A 576 -8.14 -14.79 13.75
N HIS A 577 -7.56 -13.59 13.77
CA HIS A 577 -6.28 -13.30 13.09
C HIS A 577 -5.06 -13.29 14.03
N SER A 578 -5.26 -13.27 15.34
CA SER A 578 -4.19 -13.19 16.34
C SER A 578 -4.18 -14.40 17.29
N ASN A 579 -3.00 -14.67 17.86
CA ASN A 579 -2.77 -15.67 18.91
C ASN A 579 -2.46 -14.99 20.25
N ASP A 580 -3.13 -13.88 20.51
CA ASP A 580 -3.05 -13.07 21.73
C ASP A 580 -4.41 -13.06 22.46
N GLU A 581 -4.56 -12.21 23.47
CA GLU A 581 -5.76 -12.07 24.29
C GLU A 581 -6.99 -11.68 23.44
N ILE A 582 -6.79 -10.92 22.35
CA ILE A 582 -7.86 -10.54 21.43
C ILE A 582 -8.33 -11.76 20.64
N GLY A 583 -7.39 -12.59 20.18
CA GLY A 583 -7.68 -13.84 19.48
C GLY A 583 -8.41 -14.83 20.38
N GLU A 584 -8.01 -14.94 21.64
CA GLU A 584 -8.68 -15.79 22.64
C GLU A 584 -10.10 -15.29 22.95
N MET A 585 -10.29 -13.97 23.05
CA MET A 585 -11.60 -13.35 23.23
C MET A 585 -12.53 -13.63 22.05
N ALA A 586 -12.04 -13.51 20.82
CA ALA A 586 -12.82 -13.86 19.62
C ALA A 586 -13.19 -15.35 19.57
N LYS A 587 -12.26 -16.26 19.92
CA LYS A 587 -12.55 -17.70 20.05
C LYS A 587 -13.61 -17.98 21.11
N SER A 588 -13.50 -17.34 22.27
CA SER A 588 -14.45 -17.47 23.38
C SER A 588 -15.83 -16.94 22.99
N PHE A 589 -15.88 -15.82 22.26
CA PHE A 589 -17.13 -15.26 21.74
C PHE A 589 -17.78 -16.19 20.70
N ASN A 590 -17.01 -16.78 19.80
CA ASN A 590 -17.53 -17.77 18.83
C ASN A 590 -18.06 -19.03 19.52
N LYS A 591 -17.41 -19.50 20.60
CA LYS A 591 -17.95 -20.59 21.44
C LYS A 591 -19.29 -20.20 22.08
N LEU A 592 -19.40 -18.99 22.61
CA LEU A 592 -20.66 -18.48 23.17
C LEU A 592 -21.77 -18.44 22.11
N GLN A 593 -21.47 -17.98 20.89
CA GLN A 593 -22.43 -18.02 19.78
C GLN A 593 -22.89 -19.46 19.46
N LEU A 594 -21.98 -20.43 19.45
CA LEU A 594 -22.30 -21.84 19.23
C LEU A 594 -23.19 -22.43 20.34
N GLU A 595 -22.94 -22.11 21.60
CA GLU A 595 -23.78 -22.59 22.69
C GLU A 595 -25.19 -22.01 22.63
N ILE A 596 -25.34 -20.74 22.26
CA ILE A 596 -26.65 -20.13 22.01
C ILE A 596 -27.36 -20.84 20.85
N MET A 597 -26.63 -21.19 19.78
CA MET A 597 -27.18 -21.96 18.67
C MET A 597 -27.74 -23.30 19.16
N ARG A 598 -26.96 -24.04 19.96
CA ARG A 598 -27.35 -25.34 20.52
C ARG A 598 -28.58 -25.22 21.40
N ALA A 599 -28.63 -24.20 22.26
CA ALA A 599 -29.79 -23.93 23.13
C ALA A 599 -31.05 -23.65 22.31
N ALA A 600 -30.95 -22.84 21.26
CA ALA A 600 -32.08 -22.53 20.39
C ALA A 600 -32.56 -23.73 19.55
N VAL A 601 -31.65 -24.62 19.12
CA VAL A 601 -32.04 -25.91 18.52
C VAL A 601 -32.74 -26.81 19.54
N GLY A 602 -32.24 -26.85 20.78
CA GLY A 602 -32.87 -27.59 21.89
C GLY A 602 -34.29 -27.10 22.18
N LEU A 603 -34.48 -25.78 22.21
CA LEU A 603 -35.80 -25.16 22.36
C LEU A 603 -36.77 -25.58 21.24
N GLY A 604 -36.29 -25.57 19.99
CA GLY A 604 -37.09 -26.02 18.85
C GLY A 604 -37.56 -27.47 18.96
N LYS A 605 -36.69 -28.36 19.48
CA LYS A 605 -37.06 -29.76 19.77
C LYS A 605 -38.06 -29.88 20.90
N ALA A 606 -37.87 -29.13 22.00
CA ALA A 606 -38.80 -29.14 23.13
C ALA A 606 -40.20 -28.65 22.73
N ARG A 607 -40.27 -27.59 21.93
CA ARG A 607 -41.51 -27.06 21.34
C ARG A 607 -42.23 -28.12 20.51
N LEU A 608 -41.52 -28.82 19.63
CA LEU A 608 -42.09 -29.91 18.83
C LEU A 608 -42.61 -31.05 19.71
N GLY A 609 -41.84 -31.47 20.72
CA GLY A 609 -42.28 -32.52 21.65
C GLY A 609 -43.54 -32.13 22.43
N LEU A 610 -43.63 -30.88 22.91
CA LEU A 610 -44.82 -30.35 23.58
C LEU A 610 -46.03 -30.26 22.65
N GLN A 611 -45.80 -29.89 21.39
CA GLN A 611 -46.84 -29.85 20.37
C GLN A 611 -47.40 -31.26 20.13
N THR A 612 -46.53 -32.26 19.94
CA THR A 612 -46.94 -33.66 19.78
C THR A 612 -47.71 -34.17 20.99
N ALA A 613 -47.21 -33.95 22.21
CA ALA A 613 -47.91 -34.38 23.44
C ALA A 613 -49.28 -33.72 23.60
N ARG A 614 -49.42 -32.44 23.20
CA ARG A 614 -50.70 -31.73 23.20
C ARG A 614 -51.66 -32.33 22.18
N ASP A 615 -51.19 -32.63 20.98
CA ASP A 615 -52.00 -33.19 19.90
C ASP A 615 -52.48 -34.61 20.25
N GLU A 616 -51.63 -35.45 20.85
CA GLU A 616 -51.99 -36.77 21.38
C GLU A 616 -53.05 -36.69 22.50
N LEU A 617 -52.92 -35.72 23.42
CA LEU A 617 -53.91 -35.47 24.47
C LEU A 617 -55.28 -35.06 23.92
N LEU A 618 -55.28 -34.20 22.89
CA LEU A 618 -56.52 -33.77 22.22
C LEU A 618 -57.20 -34.93 21.50
N GLU A 619 -56.41 -35.79 20.84
CA GLU A 619 -56.94 -36.99 20.18
C GLU A 619 -57.53 -37.99 21.18
N SER A 620 -56.83 -38.23 22.30
CA SER A 620 -57.32 -39.08 23.39
C SER A 620 -58.60 -38.53 24.03
N ASN A 621 -58.66 -37.22 24.30
CA ASN A 621 -59.88 -36.57 24.82
C ASN A 621 -61.05 -36.67 23.85
N LYS A 622 -60.80 -36.56 22.54
CA LYS A 622 -61.84 -36.72 21.53
C LYS A 622 -62.38 -38.15 21.51
N ALA A 623 -61.49 -39.15 21.57
CA ALA A 623 -61.89 -40.56 21.66
C ALA A 623 -62.68 -40.87 22.94
N LEU A 624 -62.31 -40.27 24.08
CA LEU A 624 -63.06 -40.38 25.33
C LEU A 624 -64.47 -39.78 25.20
N ALA A 625 -64.60 -38.59 24.61
CA ALA A 625 -65.91 -37.96 24.40
C ALA A 625 -66.80 -38.79 23.45
N GLU A 626 -66.22 -39.37 22.39
CA GLU A 626 -66.93 -40.28 21.49
C GLU A 626 -67.40 -41.56 22.21
N ASN A 627 -66.55 -42.12 23.08
CA ASN A 627 -66.90 -43.27 23.92
C ASN A 627 -68.00 -42.95 24.93
N GLU A 628 -67.98 -41.76 25.54
CA GLU A 628 -69.02 -41.31 26.49
C GLU A 628 -70.37 -41.19 25.79
N VAL A 629 -70.42 -40.61 24.59
CA VAL A 629 -71.63 -40.56 23.75
C VAL A 629 -72.12 -41.96 23.36
N ALA A 630 -71.20 -42.89 23.04
CA ALA A 630 -71.55 -44.26 22.72
C ALA A 630 -72.14 -45.01 23.93
N LEU A 631 -71.56 -44.81 25.11
CA LEU A 631 -72.06 -45.38 26.37
C LEU A 631 -73.44 -44.83 26.72
N LEU A 632 -73.69 -43.53 26.56
CA LEU A 632 -75.01 -42.93 26.78
C LEU A 632 -76.08 -43.56 25.88
N LYS A 633 -75.79 -43.72 24.58
CA LYS A 633 -76.70 -44.41 23.64
C LYS A 633 -76.95 -45.87 24.04
N MET A 634 -75.90 -46.58 24.45
CA MET A 634 -76.01 -47.97 24.90
C MET A 634 -76.90 -48.07 26.14
N ASN A 635 -76.79 -47.10 27.05
CA ASN A 635 -77.59 -47.05 28.27
C ASN A 635 -79.06 -46.73 27.99
N GLU A 636 -79.36 -45.78 27.10
CA GLU A 636 -80.73 -45.53 26.61
C GLU A 636 -81.34 -46.80 25.99
N THR A 637 -80.58 -47.50 25.14
CA THR A 637 -81.03 -48.76 24.52
C THR A 637 -81.30 -49.86 25.57
N LEU A 638 -80.51 -49.89 26.66
CA LEU A 638 -80.71 -50.81 27.77
C LEU A 638 -81.96 -50.46 28.58
N GLU A 639 -82.20 -49.17 28.85
CA GLU A 639 -83.40 -48.69 29.53
C GLU A 639 -84.67 -49.02 28.73
N GLU A 640 -84.65 -48.84 27.40
CA GLU A 640 -85.74 -49.25 26.51
C GLU A 640 -86.02 -50.77 26.62
N ARG A 641 -84.98 -51.61 26.57
CA ARG A 641 -85.15 -53.07 26.72
C ARG A 641 -85.64 -53.48 28.10
N VAL A 642 -85.22 -52.77 29.15
CA VAL A 642 -85.71 -53.01 30.51
C VAL A 642 -87.19 -52.64 30.58
N GLN A 643 -87.62 -51.51 30.02
CA GLN A 643 -89.03 -51.14 29.94
C GLN A 643 -89.85 -52.16 29.15
N GLU A 644 -89.38 -52.61 27.98
CA GLU A 644 -90.03 -53.68 27.21
C GLU A 644 -90.22 -54.95 28.03
N ARG A 645 -89.16 -55.46 28.68
CA ARG A 645 -89.27 -56.66 29.53
C ARG A 645 -90.16 -56.47 30.74
N THR A 646 -90.18 -55.27 31.31
CA THR A 646 -91.04 -54.97 32.47
C THR A 646 -92.50 -54.98 32.03
N ALA A 647 -92.82 -54.42 30.86
CA ALA A 647 -94.15 -54.48 30.26
C ALA A 647 -94.57 -55.92 29.88
N GLU A 648 -93.64 -56.73 29.34
CA GLU A 648 -93.87 -58.16 29.08
C GLU A 648 -94.21 -58.92 30.37
N LEU A 649 -93.45 -58.67 31.46
CA LEU A 649 -93.70 -59.29 32.76
C LEU A 649 -95.03 -58.86 33.38
N GLU A 650 -95.39 -57.58 33.31
CA GLU A 650 -96.69 -57.08 33.77
C GLU A 650 -97.86 -57.70 32.96
N SER A 651 -97.69 -57.87 31.65
CA SER A 651 -98.68 -58.55 30.80
C SER A 651 -98.84 -60.03 31.14
N ALA A 652 -97.74 -60.71 31.52
CA ALA A 652 -97.77 -62.10 31.97
C ALA A 652 -98.39 -62.24 33.38
N GLN A 653 -98.24 -61.22 34.25
CA GLN A 653 -98.85 -61.19 35.57
C GLN A 653 -100.37 -60.94 35.54
N GLN A 654 -100.89 -60.25 34.52
CA GLN A 654 -102.34 -60.07 34.31
C GLN A 654 -103.04 -61.31 33.71
N GLN A 655 -102.29 -62.31 33.26
CA GLN A 655 -102.81 -63.57 32.71
C GLN A 655 -102.84 -64.74 33.71
N LEU A 656 -102.40 -64.50 34.95
CA LEU A 656 -102.52 -65.38 36.12
C LEU A 656 -103.64 -64.89 37.03
#